data_AF-A0A940ZBR9-F1
#
_entry.id   AF-A0A940ZBR9-F1
#
_cell.length_a   1.000
_cell.length_b   1.000
_cell.length_c   1.000
_cell.angle_alpha   90.00
_cell.angle_beta   90.00
_cell.angle_gamma   90.00
#
_symmetry.space_group_name_H-M   'P 1'
#
loop_
_entity.id
_entity.type
_entity.pdbx_description
1 polymer ?
#
loop_
_entity_poly.entity_id
_entity_poly.type
_entity_poly.pdbx_seq_one_letter_code
_entity_poly.pdbx_strand_id
1 'polypeptide(L)'
;NDVQRQHAYRCDITYGTNNEFGFDYLRDNMKYRLEDMVQRELNYAIVDEVDSILVDEARTPLIISGPVEHEEEGFYEDLKPLVIRLRQNQSRLIQSIIDEALKLFEKDPESDEAIEKLLLVKRGDPKNPRFLDLIAETPALKTRIDRMESYLSSQKTLSQFDGGLFTAIDEKSNAVELTEKGLGLLSGGQADAFIVPSLEEGYQEIDENPSLPVEEKIEARRLLETKYRLTTDRIHTIHQLVKAYWLFQKDVNYVIKDGQVVIVDEFTGRMMPGRRWSDGLHQAIEAKEGVKIAEEYQTLATITFQNYFRMYRKIAGMTGTADTEAPEFQKIYKLEVAVIPTNMPMIRQDASDMIYRTQREKYNAVVEEIRDCHDRGQPVLVGTISIENSEKLSQMLKKGGVPHQVLNAKYHEMEAQIIAQAGRFRTVTISTNMAGRGTDIMLGGNPEMLARQEASKREINREENPESFQKILEEMKALTSREYQQVLAAGGLHVLGTERHESRRIDNQLRGRSGRQGDPGTSRFYLALEDDLLRIFGSQRISGVMSRLGMEEGQPIEHPLINRAIENAQKRVEAHNFDIRKHLLEYDDVMNKQREVIYGQRKRVLAEEGLPQEIQEVISELGESAVDPIADEKTYPEQWDYRRLNESLMRLFSFGLSFKSGDTAGMTRESLVEKVLSYARDIYSRKEAEFSSDAMRYLEKAIYLQTIDTLWKEHLLAMDHLKEGIGLRGYGQRNPLQEYQKEGYQMFMELIQRIKEETVEKLFRVQMARPAEVDRFEAKKEKPLVLSRGGEEAAEKQAQPVKRETRKVGRNEPCPCGSGKKYKKCCGK
;
A
#
# COMPACT_ATOMS: atom_id res chain seq x y z
N ASN A 1 11.72 -11.77 16.08
CA ASN A 1 11.99 -12.76 17.14
C ASN A 1 10.68 -12.98 17.87
N ASP A 2 9.95 -14.01 17.46
CA ASP A 2 8.55 -14.20 17.86
C ASP A 2 8.43 -14.64 19.32
N VAL A 3 9.43 -15.35 19.84
CA VAL A 3 9.50 -15.76 21.25
C VAL A 3 9.50 -14.55 22.20
N GLN A 4 10.23 -13.49 21.87
CA GLN A 4 10.24 -12.26 22.67
C GLN A 4 8.87 -11.56 22.65
N ARG A 5 8.19 -11.54 21.50
CA ARG A 5 6.85 -10.95 21.35
C ARG A 5 5.81 -11.75 22.13
N GLN A 6 5.85 -13.08 22.05
CA GLN A 6 4.99 -13.96 22.86
C GLN A 6 5.14 -13.67 24.35
N HIS A 7 6.38 -13.55 24.84
CA HIS A 7 6.62 -13.18 26.24
C HIS A 7 6.01 -11.80 26.57
N ALA A 8 6.21 -10.81 25.70
CA ALA A 8 5.67 -9.46 25.90
C ALA A 8 4.12 -9.42 25.93
N TYR A 9 3.45 -10.17 25.06
CA TYR A 9 1.98 -10.27 25.03
C TYR A 9 1.38 -11.12 26.17
N ARG A 10 2.18 -12.00 26.78
CA ARG A 10 1.77 -12.78 27.96
C ARG A 10 1.80 -11.99 29.26
N CYS A 11 2.50 -10.85 29.30
CA CYS A 11 2.45 -9.93 30.43
C CYS A 11 1.02 -9.40 30.65
N ASP A 12 0.73 -8.93 31.87
CA ASP A 12 -0.56 -8.30 32.17
C ASP A 12 -0.77 -7.04 31.35
N ILE A 13 0.29 -6.22 31.21
CA ILE A 13 0.31 -4.97 30.46
C ILE A 13 1.43 -5.05 29.41
N THR A 14 1.08 -4.75 28.17
CA THR A 14 2.02 -4.71 27.04
C THR A 14 2.02 -3.31 26.44
N TYR A 15 3.19 -2.67 26.41
CA TYR A 15 3.41 -1.41 25.69
C TYR A 15 3.96 -1.71 24.29
N GLY A 16 3.59 -0.89 23.32
CA GLY A 16 4.04 -1.03 21.94
C GLY A 16 3.45 0.06 21.05
N THR A 17 3.90 0.10 19.81
CA THR A 17 3.38 1.03 18.81
C THR A 17 2.15 0.46 18.09
N ASN A 18 1.26 1.34 17.61
CA ASN A 18 0.12 0.94 16.77
C ASN A 18 0.52 0.06 15.58
N ASN A 19 1.64 0.38 14.92
CA ASN A 19 2.19 -0.38 13.80
C ASN A 19 2.61 -1.78 14.22
N GLU A 20 3.34 -1.93 15.33
CA GLU A 20 3.76 -3.25 15.80
C GLU A 20 2.57 -4.14 16.14
N PHE A 21 1.60 -3.60 16.88
CA PHE A 21 0.36 -4.30 17.21
C PHE A 21 -0.43 -4.71 15.97
N GLY A 22 -0.62 -3.79 15.02
CA GLY A 22 -1.37 -4.09 13.79
C GLY A 22 -0.64 -5.07 12.87
N PHE A 23 0.68 -4.97 12.71
CA PHE A 23 1.44 -5.93 11.91
C PHE A 23 1.58 -7.29 12.59
N ASP A 24 1.63 -7.37 13.92
CA ASP A 24 1.57 -8.65 14.64
C ASP A 24 0.22 -9.33 14.45
N TYR A 25 -0.87 -8.58 14.47
CA TYR A 25 -2.19 -9.10 14.12
C TYR A 25 -2.22 -9.65 12.68
N LEU A 26 -1.71 -8.90 11.69
CA LEU A 26 -1.67 -9.36 10.30
C LEU A 26 -0.77 -10.61 10.14
N ARG A 27 0.39 -10.64 10.81
CA ARG A 27 1.30 -11.80 10.81
C ARG A 27 0.69 -13.04 11.43
N ASP A 28 0.01 -12.90 12.56
CA ASP A 28 -0.61 -14.04 13.24
C ASP A 28 -1.68 -14.71 12.37
N ASN A 29 -2.44 -13.92 11.59
CA ASN A 29 -3.40 -14.45 10.64
C ASN A 29 -2.77 -15.11 9.40
N MET A 30 -1.45 -15.04 9.21
CA MET A 30 -0.72 -15.75 8.15
C MET A 30 0.06 -16.98 8.67
N LYS A 31 0.07 -17.25 9.97
CA LYS A 31 0.79 -18.40 10.55
C LYS A 31 0.06 -19.72 10.30
N TYR A 32 0.82 -20.81 10.29
CA TYR A 32 0.33 -22.17 10.04
C TYR A 32 0.16 -23.00 11.31
N ARG A 33 0.74 -22.54 12.43
CA ARG A 33 0.63 -23.20 13.75
C ARG A 33 0.13 -22.20 14.77
N LEU A 34 -0.73 -22.67 15.66
CA LEU A 34 -1.26 -21.87 16.76
C LEU A 34 -0.16 -21.46 17.75
N GLU A 35 0.84 -22.32 17.94
CA GLU A 35 2.01 -22.10 18.79
C GLU A 35 2.89 -20.94 18.33
N ASP A 36 2.86 -20.61 17.04
CA ASP A 36 3.67 -19.53 16.49
C ASP A 36 3.02 -18.17 16.72
N MET A 37 1.71 -18.09 16.99
CA MET A 37 1.00 -16.82 17.21
C MET A 37 1.61 -16.03 18.37
N VAL A 38 1.75 -14.72 18.20
CA VAL A 38 2.35 -13.85 19.24
C VAL A 38 1.30 -13.17 20.10
N GLN A 39 0.17 -12.77 19.52
CA GLN A 39 -0.91 -12.07 20.21
C GLN A 39 -1.86 -13.03 20.93
N ARG A 40 -2.45 -12.53 22.01
CA ARG A 40 -3.59 -13.14 22.70
C ARG A 40 -4.90 -12.49 22.25
N GLU A 41 -6.00 -12.91 22.84
CA GLU A 41 -7.30 -12.27 22.63
C GLU A 41 -7.24 -10.75 22.87
N LEU A 42 -7.90 -9.96 22.02
CA LEU A 42 -7.89 -8.49 22.09
C LEU A 42 -8.88 -7.98 23.14
N ASN A 43 -8.42 -7.84 24.39
CA ASN A 43 -9.28 -7.45 25.52
C ASN A 43 -9.47 -5.93 25.67
N TYR A 44 -8.40 -5.19 25.94
CA TYR A 44 -8.49 -3.74 26.24
C TYR A 44 -7.30 -2.99 25.62
N ALA A 45 -7.60 -1.94 24.86
CA ALA A 45 -6.61 -0.98 24.37
C ALA A 45 -6.80 0.39 25.05
N ILE A 46 -5.71 0.95 25.58
CA ILE A 46 -5.62 2.35 25.97
C ILE A 46 -4.69 3.03 24.97
N VAL A 47 -5.26 3.88 24.12
CA VAL A 47 -4.52 4.57 23.07
C VAL A 47 -4.03 5.90 23.62
N ASP A 48 -2.73 5.99 23.88
CA ASP A 48 -2.08 7.28 24.12
C ASP A 48 -2.02 8.07 22.82
N GLU A 49 -2.15 9.39 22.90
CA GLU A 49 -2.19 10.28 21.73
C GLU A 49 -3.27 9.87 20.70
N VAL A 50 -4.47 9.58 21.22
CA VAL A 50 -5.58 8.95 20.48
C VAL A 50 -5.99 9.72 19.22
N ASP A 51 -5.89 11.05 19.23
CA ASP A 51 -6.20 11.89 18.08
C ASP A 51 -5.20 11.71 16.95
N SER A 52 -3.93 11.46 17.24
CA SER A 52 -3.00 11.19 16.16
C SER A 52 -3.05 9.76 15.67
N ILE A 53 -3.24 8.78 16.55
CA ILE A 53 -3.28 7.38 16.13
C ILE A 53 -4.60 7.07 15.39
N LEU A 54 -5.74 7.48 15.94
CA LEU A 54 -7.05 7.10 15.41
C LEU A 54 -7.64 8.09 14.39
N VAL A 55 -7.00 9.26 14.20
CA VAL A 55 -7.43 10.28 13.23
C VAL A 55 -6.32 10.59 12.23
N ASP A 56 -5.14 11.09 12.65
CA ASP A 56 -4.09 11.50 11.71
C ASP A 56 -3.46 10.31 10.96
N GLU A 57 -3.15 9.24 11.69
CA GLU A 57 -2.49 8.04 11.19
C GLU A 57 -3.47 7.05 10.53
N ALA A 58 -4.75 7.17 10.86
CA ALA A 58 -5.84 6.36 10.34
C ALA A 58 -6.21 6.70 8.88
N ARG A 59 -5.41 7.54 8.20
CA ARG A 59 -5.50 7.85 6.77
C ARG A 59 -4.96 6.73 5.88
N THR A 60 -4.13 5.85 6.42
CA THR A 60 -3.40 4.83 5.65
C THR A 60 -3.65 3.45 6.27
N PRO A 61 -4.04 2.43 5.49
CA PRO A 61 -4.14 1.08 6.01
C PRO A 61 -2.77 0.47 6.27
N LEU A 62 -2.71 -0.55 7.12
CA LEU A 62 -1.56 -1.43 7.26
C LEU A 62 -1.64 -2.51 6.20
N ILE A 63 -0.56 -2.65 5.41
CA ILE A 63 -0.51 -3.61 4.30
C ILE A 63 0.75 -4.47 4.43
N ILE A 64 0.57 -5.78 4.36
CA ILE A 64 1.66 -6.74 4.12
C ILE A 64 1.61 -7.13 2.66
N SER A 65 2.71 -6.89 1.95
CA SER A 65 2.87 -7.34 0.58
C SER A 65 3.96 -8.40 0.49
N GLY A 66 3.76 -9.35 -0.41
CA GLY A 66 4.74 -10.40 -0.68
C GLY A 66 4.95 -10.59 -2.17
N PRO A 67 6.09 -11.17 -2.57
CA PRO A 67 6.38 -11.40 -3.98
C PRO A 67 5.37 -12.39 -4.58
N VAL A 68 4.94 -12.13 -5.82
CA VAL A 68 4.12 -13.05 -6.60
C VAL A 68 4.95 -14.30 -6.90
N GLU A 69 4.39 -15.49 -6.65
CA GLU A 69 5.13 -16.76 -6.75
C GLU A 69 5.39 -17.21 -8.20
N HIS A 70 4.90 -16.48 -9.20
CA HIS A 70 4.69 -16.99 -10.56
C HIS A 70 5.34 -16.22 -11.72
N GLU A 71 6.36 -15.39 -11.47
CA GLU A 71 7.20 -14.92 -12.59
C GLU A 71 8.26 -15.99 -12.92
N GLU A 72 8.01 -16.79 -13.96
CA GLU A 72 9.08 -17.55 -14.61
C GLU A 72 10.15 -16.56 -15.11
N GLU A 73 11.38 -16.68 -14.58
CA GLU A 73 12.53 -15.87 -14.99
C GLU A 73 12.67 -15.86 -16.52
N GLY A 74 12.51 -14.70 -17.17
CA GLY A 74 12.77 -14.50 -18.59
C GLY A 74 11.56 -14.17 -19.48
N PHE A 75 10.33 -14.23 -18.98
CA PHE A 75 9.13 -14.02 -19.82
C PHE A 75 9.09 -12.65 -20.53
N TYR A 76 9.44 -11.57 -19.82
CA TYR A 76 9.57 -10.23 -20.41
C TYR A 76 10.73 -10.12 -21.41
N GLU A 77 11.83 -10.85 -21.18
CA GLU A 77 13.02 -10.84 -22.05
C GLU A 77 12.73 -11.51 -23.40
N ASP A 78 11.94 -12.58 -23.40
CA ASP A 78 11.53 -13.32 -24.60
C ASP A 78 10.56 -12.53 -25.49
N LEU A 79 9.65 -11.77 -24.88
CA LEU A 79 8.61 -11.02 -25.60
C LEU A 79 9.08 -9.64 -26.07
N LYS A 80 10.08 -9.05 -25.40
CA LYS A 80 10.62 -7.72 -25.73
C LYS A 80 11.06 -7.58 -27.21
N PRO A 81 11.80 -8.52 -27.84
CA PRO A 81 12.17 -8.41 -29.25
C PRO A 81 10.99 -8.32 -30.22
N LEU A 82 9.86 -8.97 -29.90
CA LEU A 82 8.65 -8.92 -30.72
C LEU A 82 8.04 -7.52 -30.72
N VAL A 83 7.94 -6.90 -29.54
CA VAL A 83 7.40 -5.54 -29.37
C VAL A 83 8.33 -4.49 -30.01
N ILE A 84 9.65 -4.68 -29.95
CA ILE A 84 10.61 -3.81 -30.65
C ILE A 84 10.38 -3.87 -32.17
N ARG A 85 10.18 -5.07 -32.73
CA ARG A 85 9.90 -5.24 -34.17
C ARG A 85 8.58 -4.59 -34.56
N LEU A 86 7.53 -4.73 -33.73
CA LEU A 86 6.25 -4.05 -33.90
C LEU A 86 6.43 -2.53 -33.99
N ARG A 87 7.18 -1.95 -33.05
CA ARG A 87 7.46 -0.50 -33.02
C ARG A 87 8.22 -0.04 -34.26
N GLN A 88 9.25 -0.77 -34.68
CA GLN A 88 10.02 -0.43 -35.89
C GLN A 88 9.15 -0.42 -37.16
N ASN A 89 8.24 -1.40 -37.28
CA ASN A 89 7.32 -1.48 -38.42
C ASN A 89 6.26 -0.36 -38.36
N GLN A 90 5.74 -0.04 -37.19
CA GLN A 90 4.85 1.10 -36.97
C GLN A 90 5.54 2.41 -37.36
N SER A 91 6.76 2.67 -36.90
CA SER A 91 7.50 3.89 -37.25
C SER A 91 7.77 4.03 -38.75
N ARG A 92 8.12 2.93 -39.45
CA ARG A 92 8.29 2.93 -40.91
C ARG A 92 6.99 3.23 -41.65
N LEU A 93 5.89 2.62 -41.20
CA LEU A 93 4.56 2.87 -41.75
C LEU A 93 4.17 4.35 -41.59
N ILE A 94 4.38 4.91 -40.39
CA ILE A 94 4.06 6.31 -40.12
C ILE A 94 4.90 7.27 -40.97
N GLN A 95 6.19 6.98 -41.16
CA GLN A 95 7.04 7.76 -42.07
C GLN A 95 6.49 7.75 -43.51
N SER A 96 6.08 6.58 -44.03
CA SER A 96 5.46 6.51 -45.36
C SER A 96 4.14 7.28 -45.45
N ILE A 97 3.31 7.24 -44.41
CA ILE A 97 2.03 7.96 -44.35
C ILE A 97 2.27 9.48 -44.31
N ILE A 98 3.27 9.95 -43.56
CA ILE A 98 3.65 11.38 -43.53
C ILE A 98 4.12 11.83 -44.92
N ASP A 99 5.00 11.06 -45.58
CA ASP A 99 5.50 11.41 -46.91
C ASP A 99 4.39 11.39 -47.98
N GLU A 100 3.40 10.51 -47.87
CA GLU A 100 2.19 10.51 -48.70
C GLU A 100 1.30 11.73 -48.43
N ALA A 101 1.06 12.05 -47.16
CA ALA A 101 0.25 13.21 -46.76
C ALA A 101 0.87 14.51 -47.29
N LEU A 102 2.19 14.69 -47.15
CA LEU A 102 2.90 15.86 -47.69
C LEU A 102 2.76 15.99 -49.20
N LYS A 103 2.89 14.90 -49.96
CA LYS A 103 2.69 14.90 -51.42
C LYS A 103 1.26 15.25 -51.82
N LEU A 104 0.27 14.87 -51.00
CA LEU A 104 -1.13 15.23 -51.23
C LEU A 104 -1.38 16.71 -50.92
N PHE A 105 -0.80 17.22 -49.82
CA PHE A 105 -0.85 18.66 -49.48
C PHE A 105 -0.16 19.55 -50.52
N GLU A 106 0.94 19.10 -51.13
CA GLU A 106 1.59 19.82 -52.23
C GLU A 106 0.71 19.94 -53.48
N LYS A 107 -0.19 18.97 -53.70
CA LYS A 107 -1.10 18.96 -54.86
C LYS A 107 -2.41 19.70 -54.59
N ASP A 108 -2.97 19.52 -53.39
CA ASP A 108 -4.21 20.14 -52.95
C ASP A 108 -4.14 20.46 -51.44
N PRO A 109 -4.00 21.75 -51.07
CA PRO A 109 -3.97 22.19 -49.66
C PRO A 109 -5.24 21.89 -48.87
N GLU A 110 -6.36 21.59 -49.53
CA GLU A 110 -7.66 21.32 -48.91
C GLU A 110 -8.09 19.84 -48.98
N SER A 111 -7.19 18.94 -49.38
CA SER A 111 -7.50 17.51 -49.53
C SER A 111 -7.95 16.84 -48.22
N ASP A 112 -9.16 16.30 -48.19
CA ASP A 112 -9.67 15.50 -47.07
C ASP A 112 -8.88 14.18 -46.89
N GLU A 113 -8.38 13.58 -47.98
CA GLU A 113 -7.52 12.38 -47.94
C GLU A 113 -6.20 12.64 -47.20
N ALA A 114 -5.64 13.84 -47.32
CA ALA A 114 -4.43 14.22 -46.61
C ALA A 114 -4.69 14.34 -45.09
N ILE A 115 -5.89 14.78 -44.69
CA ILE A 115 -6.31 14.90 -43.29
C ILE A 115 -6.56 13.53 -42.67
N GLU A 116 -7.16 12.61 -43.41
CA GLU A 116 -7.31 11.21 -42.99
C GLU A 116 -5.94 10.57 -42.71
N LYS A 117 -4.96 10.77 -43.61
CA LYS A 117 -3.59 10.29 -43.41
C LYS A 117 -2.93 10.92 -42.19
N LEU A 118 -3.10 12.22 -41.96
CA LEU A 118 -2.61 12.88 -40.74
C LEU A 118 -3.32 12.40 -39.47
N LEU A 119 -4.59 12.02 -39.53
CA LEU A 119 -5.31 11.41 -38.41
C LEU A 119 -4.70 10.04 -38.07
N LEU A 120 -4.34 9.22 -39.06
CA LEU A 120 -3.61 7.97 -38.82
C LEU A 120 -2.25 8.20 -38.16
N VAL A 121 -1.55 9.29 -38.52
CA VAL A 121 -0.29 9.67 -37.85
C VAL A 121 -0.55 10.06 -36.40
N LYS A 122 -1.58 10.89 -36.14
CA LYS A 122 -1.99 11.27 -34.77
C LYS A 122 -2.30 10.03 -33.92
N ARG A 123 -3.05 9.08 -34.45
CA ARG A 123 -3.41 7.84 -33.73
C ARG A 123 -2.26 6.84 -33.64
N GLY A 124 -1.30 6.87 -34.57
CA GLY A 124 -0.19 5.91 -34.61
C GLY A 124 1.06 6.32 -33.82
N ASP A 125 1.41 7.61 -33.83
CA ASP A 125 2.56 8.21 -33.14
C ASP A 125 2.35 9.73 -33.01
N PRO A 126 1.53 10.19 -32.06
CA PRO A 126 1.19 11.61 -31.90
C PRO A 126 2.38 12.47 -31.53
N LYS A 127 3.43 11.88 -30.95
CA LYS A 127 4.64 12.56 -30.50
C LYS A 127 5.74 12.60 -31.58
N ASN A 128 5.43 12.24 -32.83
CA ASN A 128 6.40 12.24 -33.90
C ASN A 128 6.91 13.68 -34.19
N PRO A 129 8.23 13.94 -34.22
CA PRO A 129 8.77 15.29 -34.42
C PRO A 129 8.28 15.95 -35.72
N ARG A 130 8.26 15.22 -36.85
CA ARG A 130 7.82 15.76 -38.14
C ARG A 130 6.35 16.17 -38.12
N PHE A 131 5.52 15.44 -37.39
CA PHE A 131 4.09 15.73 -37.23
C PHE A 131 3.86 16.94 -36.32
N LEU A 132 4.61 17.03 -35.22
CA LEU A 132 4.57 18.19 -34.32
C LEU A 132 5.04 19.47 -35.01
N ASP A 133 6.10 19.40 -35.80
CA ASP A 133 6.60 20.52 -36.60
C ASP A 133 5.51 21.02 -37.59
N LEU A 134 4.85 20.08 -38.31
CA LEU A 134 3.74 20.39 -39.21
C LEU A 134 2.56 21.08 -38.52
N ILE A 135 2.19 20.61 -37.32
CA ILE A 135 1.11 21.22 -36.52
C ILE A 135 1.51 22.60 -35.99
N ALA A 136 2.77 22.77 -35.60
CA ALA A 136 3.30 24.03 -35.10
C ALA A 136 3.33 25.10 -36.20
N GLU A 137 3.67 24.72 -37.44
CA GLU A 137 3.65 25.59 -38.60
C GLU A 137 2.23 25.99 -39.02
N THR A 138 1.26 25.08 -38.93
CA THR A 138 -0.14 25.33 -39.34
C THR A 138 -1.18 24.89 -38.29
N PRO A 139 -1.51 25.76 -37.30
CA PRO A 139 -2.48 25.44 -36.24
C PRO A 139 -3.90 25.11 -36.72
N ALA A 140 -4.27 25.55 -37.93
CA ALA A 140 -5.56 25.23 -38.56
C ALA A 140 -5.72 23.73 -38.87
N LEU A 141 -4.61 23.01 -39.16
CA LEU A 141 -4.63 21.57 -39.45
C LEU A 141 -5.06 20.76 -38.23
N LYS A 142 -4.58 21.12 -37.03
CA LYS A 142 -4.96 20.45 -35.79
C LYS A 142 -6.47 20.46 -35.57
N THR A 143 -7.10 21.61 -35.79
CA THR A 143 -8.55 21.76 -35.64
C THR A 143 -9.33 20.89 -36.64
N ARG A 144 -8.81 20.73 -37.87
CA ARG A 144 -9.42 19.87 -38.90
C ARG A 144 -9.29 18.39 -38.55
N ILE A 145 -8.12 17.96 -38.07
CA ILE A 145 -7.87 16.58 -37.60
C ILE A 145 -8.80 16.23 -36.43
N ASP A 146 -8.91 17.11 -35.43
CA ASP A 146 -9.76 16.90 -34.25
C ASP A 146 -11.25 16.82 -34.61
N ARG A 147 -11.69 17.60 -35.62
CA ARG A 147 -13.06 17.52 -36.16
C ARG A 147 -13.31 16.20 -36.87
N MET A 148 -12.36 15.74 -37.68
CA MET A 148 -12.46 14.45 -38.37
C MET A 148 -12.51 13.28 -37.37
N GLU A 149 -11.65 13.32 -36.35
CA GLU A 149 -11.67 12.32 -35.27
C GLU A 149 -13.02 12.29 -34.54
N SER A 150 -13.57 13.46 -34.23
CA SER A 150 -14.89 13.58 -33.59
C SER A 150 -16.02 13.04 -34.47
N TYR A 151 -15.93 13.27 -35.80
CA TYR A 151 -16.88 12.77 -36.78
C TYR A 151 -16.85 11.23 -36.85
N LEU A 152 -15.66 10.62 -36.98
CA LEU A 152 -15.49 9.16 -37.03
C LEU A 152 -15.86 8.47 -35.71
N SER A 153 -15.56 9.11 -34.58
CA SER A 153 -15.99 8.64 -33.25
C SER A 153 -17.51 8.62 -33.13
N SER A 154 -18.20 9.66 -33.62
CA SER A 154 -19.68 9.71 -33.61
C SER A 154 -20.34 8.62 -34.46
N GLN A 155 -19.66 8.18 -35.54
CA GLN A 155 -20.14 7.13 -36.44
C GLN A 155 -19.73 5.71 -36.02
N LYS A 156 -18.93 5.56 -34.94
CA LYS A 156 -18.35 4.28 -34.49
C LYS A 156 -17.48 3.55 -35.52
N THR A 157 -16.99 4.25 -36.54
CA THR A 157 -16.12 3.70 -37.59
C THR A 157 -14.62 3.86 -37.28
N LEU A 158 -14.28 4.51 -36.16
CA LEU A 158 -12.92 4.79 -35.74
C LEU A 158 -12.03 3.53 -35.62
N SER A 159 -12.57 2.43 -35.08
CA SER A 159 -11.83 1.16 -34.97
C SER A 159 -11.49 0.53 -36.33
N GLN A 160 -12.37 0.70 -37.33
CA GLN A 160 -12.10 0.24 -38.71
C GLN A 160 -11.00 1.10 -39.36
N PHE A 161 -11.01 2.39 -39.07
CA PHE A 161 -9.99 3.33 -39.55
C PHE A 161 -8.61 3.00 -38.95
N ASP A 162 -8.57 2.61 -37.69
CA ASP A 162 -7.34 2.19 -36.99
C ASP A 162 -6.73 0.90 -37.57
N GLY A 163 -7.49 0.08 -38.28
CA GLY A 163 -7.02 -1.16 -38.91
C GLY A 163 -5.84 -0.98 -39.89
N GLY A 164 -5.59 0.24 -40.37
CA GLY A 164 -4.41 0.56 -41.18
C GLY A 164 -3.08 0.51 -40.42
N LEU A 165 -3.12 0.73 -39.10
CA LEU A 165 -1.95 0.79 -38.20
C LEU A 165 -1.68 -0.57 -37.55
N PHE A 166 -0.50 -0.76 -36.95
CA PHE A 166 -0.21 -1.93 -36.10
C PHE A 166 -0.66 -1.70 -34.64
N THR A 167 -0.65 -0.45 -34.19
CA THR A 167 -1.10 -0.01 -32.86
C THR A 167 -1.81 1.33 -33.00
N ALA A 168 -2.88 1.54 -32.24
CA ALA A 168 -3.58 2.81 -32.14
C ALA A 168 -3.48 3.38 -30.73
N ILE A 169 -3.26 4.68 -30.60
CA ILE A 169 -3.16 5.41 -29.34
C ILE A 169 -4.40 6.29 -29.21
N ASP A 170 -5.06 6.18 -28.05
CA ASP A 170 -6.07 7.14 -27.65
C ASP A 170 -5.49 8.08 -26.57
N GLU A 171 -5.27 9.35 -26.96
CA GLU A 171 -4.75 10.38 -26.07
C GLU A 171 -5.71 10.71 -24.91
N LYS A 172 -7.02 10.49 -25.07
CA LYS A 172 -8.01 10.83 -24.03
C LYS A 172 -8.01 9.82 -22.89
N SER A 173 -7.94 8.53 -23.24
CA SER A 173 -7.88 7.44 -22.28
C SER A 173 -6.46 7.07 -21.88
N ASN A 174 -5.44 7.62 -22.56
CA ASN A 174 -4.03 7.27 -22.39
C ASN A 174 -3.83 5.75 -22.51
N ALA A 175 -4.48 5.16 -23.53
CA ALA A 175 -4.48 3.73 -23.80
C ALA A 175 -3.87 3.45 -25.18
N VAL A 176 -3.27 2.26 -25.32
CA VAL A 176 -2.73 1.78 -26.60
C VAL A 176 -3.43 0.48 -26.94
N GLU A 177 -4.08 0.45 -28.08
CA GLU A 177 -4.80 -0.71 -28.60
C GLU A 177 -3.98 -1.40 -29.69
N LEU A 178 -3.96 -2.73 -29.65
CA LEU A 178 -3.37 -3.58 -30.68
C LEU A 178 -4.43 -3.85 -31.76
N THR A 179 -4.09 -3.55 -33.01
CA THR A 179 -4.97 -3.83 -34.16
C THR A 179 -4.77 -5.28 -34.64
N GLU A 180 -5.68 -5.77 -35.48
CA GLU A 180 -5.54 -7.09 -36.13
C GLU A 180 -4.21 -7.22 -36.89
N LYS A 181 -3.75 -6.14 -37.53
CA LYS A 181 -2.46 -6.08 -38.24
C LYS A 181 -1.28 -6.19 -37.28
N GLY A 182 -1.38 -5.59 -36.09
CA GLY A 182 -0.42 -5.74 -35.00
C GLY A 182 -0.35 -7.16 -34.46
N LEU A 183 -1.51 -7.76 -34.19
CA LEU A 183 -1.64 -9.15 -33.74
C LEU A 183 -1.08 -10.14 -34.77
N GLY A 184 -1.35 -9.91 -36.07
CA GLY A 184 -0.81 -10.71 -37.16
C GLY A 184 0.72 -10.67 -37.26
N LEU A 185 1.34 -9.54 -36.92
CA LEU A 185 2.80 -9.43 -36.88
C LEU A 185 3.39 -10.14 -35.65
N LEU A 186 2.76 -9.99 -34.49
CA LEU A 186 3.20 -10.60 -33.23
C LEU A 186 3.10 -12.13 -33.27
N SER A 187 2.09 -12.66 -33.97
CA SER A 187 1.88 -14.09 -34.16
C SER A 187 2.85 -14.74 -35.14
N GLY A 188 3.62 -13.96 -35.91
CA GLY A 188 4.59 -14.49 -36.88
C GLY A 188 3.97 -15.39 -37.96
N GLY A 189 2.65 -15.28 -38.19
CA GLY A 189 1.89 -16.16 -39.10
C GLY A 189 1.29 -17.41 -38.46
N GLN A 190 1.48 -17.64 -37.16
CA GLN A 190 0.78 -18.68 -36.38
C GLN A 190 -0.37 -18.03 -35.59
N ALA A 191 -1.53 -17.87 -36.22
CA ALA A 191 -2.71 -17.25 -35.60
C ALA A 191 -3.11 -17.92 -34.27
N ASP A 192 -2.84 -19.22 -34.13
CA ASP A 192 -3.19 -20.04 -32.94
C ASP A 192 -2.40 -19.69 -31.66
N ALA A 193 -1.34 -18.89 -31.75
CA ALA A 193 -0.50 -18.54 -30.59
C ALA A 193 -1.09 -17.44 -29.69
N PHE A 194 -2.08 -16.69 -30.20
CA PHE A 194 -2.71 -15.56 -29.50
C PHE A 194 -4.23 -15.69 -29.35
N ILE A 195 -4.80 -16.80 -29.84
CA ILE A 195 -6.19 -17.14 -29.59
C ILE A 195 -6.22 -17.80 -28.22
N VAL A 196 -6.89 -17.15 -27.28
CA VAL A 196 -7.19 -17.76 -25.97
C VAL A 196 -8.10 -18.95 -26.25
N PRO A 197 -7.65 -20.21 -26.04
CA PRO A 197 -8.52 -21.35 -26.27
C PRO A 197 -9.69 -21.29 -25.29
N SER A 198 -10.90 -21.55 -25.75
CA SER A 198 -12.03 -21.73 -24.84
C SER A 198 -11.76 -22.99 -24.01
N LEU A 199 -11.61 -22.83 -22.69
CA LEU A 199 -11.46 -23.97 -21.79
C LEU A 199 -12.68 -24.90 -21.89
N GLU A 200 -13.87 -24.34 -22.10
CA GLU A 200 -15.12 -25.09 -22.22
C GLU A 200 -15.16 -25.95 -23.49
N GLU A 201 -14.82 -25.38 -24.65
CA GLU A 201 -14.81 -26.11 -25.93
C GLU A 201 -13.67 -27.15 -25.96
N GLY A 202 -12.49 -26.79 -25.44
CA GLY A 202 -11.36 -27.70 -25.38
C GLY A 202 -11.57 -28.87 -24.42
N TYR A 203 -12.29 -28.67 -23.30
CA TYR A 203 -12.72 -29.78 -22.45
C TYR A 203 -13.73 -30.67 -23.14
N GLN A 204 -14.70 -30.11 -23.87
CA GLN A 204 -15.64 -30.88 -24.67
C GLN A 204 -14.94 -31.76 -25.71
N GLU A 205 -14.00 -31.23 -26.48
CA GLU A 205 -13.26 -32.01 -27.50
C GLU A 205 -12.43 -33.15 -26.91
N ILE A 206 -11.77 -32.91 -25.76
CA ILE A 206 -10.98 -33.93 -25.05
C ILE A 206 -11.90 -35.02 -24.47
N ASP A 207 -13.07 -34.63 -23.99
CA ASP A 207 -14.03 -35.55 -23.37
C ASP A 207 -14.77 -36.39 -24.40
N GLU A 208 -15.11 -35.81 -25.55
CA GLU A 208 -15.82 -36.49 -26.65
C GLU A 208 -14.92 -37.40 -27.48
N ASN A 209 -13.59 -37.26 -27.42
CA ASN A 209 -12.68 -38.14 -28.17
C ASN A 209 -12.67 -39.58 -27.59
N PRO A 210 -13.15 -40.60 -28.34
CA PRO A 210 -13.26 -41.97 -27.85
C PRO A 210 -11.93 -42.75 -27.88
N SER A 211 -10.86 -42.16 -28.46
CA SER A 211 -9.59 -42.85 -28.71
C SER A 211 -8.54 -42.65 -27.63
N LEU A 212 -8.76 -41.72 -26.69
CA LEU A 212 -7.78 -41.38 -25.65
C LEU A 212 -8.12 -42.08 -24.32
N PRO A 213 -7.18 -42.83 -23.71
CA PRO A 213 -7.34 -43.38 -22.37
C PRO A 213 -7.45 -42.28 -21.31
N VAL A 214 -8.05 -42.62 -20.16
CA VAL A 214 -8.40 -41.65 -19.10
C VAL A 214 -7.19 -40.88 -18.55
N GLU A 215 -6.03 -41.53 -18.45
CA GLU A 215 -4.78 -40.90 -18.00
C GLU A 215 -4.29 -39.83 -18.99
N GLU A 216 -4.38 -40.10 -20.30
CA GLU A 216 -4.00 -39.15 -21.34
C GLU A 216 -4.99 -37.98 -21.46
N LYS A 217 -6.27 -38.19 -21.13
CA LYS A 217 -7.26 -37.10 -21.05
C LYS A 217 -6.95 -36.12 -19.92
N ILE A 218 -6.53 -36.61 -18.76
CA ILE A 218 -6.15 -35.77 -17.61
C ILE A 218 -4.90 -34.95 -17.94
N GLU A 219 -3.92 -35.57 -18.59
CA GLU A 219 -2.72 -34.87 -19.04
C GLU A 219 -3.04 -33.83 -20.13
N ALA A 220 -3.93 -34.14 -21.07
CA ALA A 220 -4.40 -33.22 -22.09
C ALA A 220 -5.14 -32.01 -21.49
N ARG A 221 -5.99 -32.20 -20.48
CA ARG A 221 -6.64 -31.08 -19.76
C ARG A 221 -5.62 -30.19 -19.06
N ARG A 222 -4.65 -30.78 -18.35
CA ARG A 222 -3.58 -30.03 -17.68
C ARG A 222 -2.73 -29.24 -18.68
N LEU A 223 -2.44 -29.82 -19.84
CA LEU A 223 -1.75 -29.15 -20.95
C LEU A 223 -2.59 -28.00 -21.51
N LEU A 224 -3.90 -28.17 -21.63
CA LEU A 224 -4.82 -27.12 -22.08
C LEU A 224 -4.89 -25.95 -21.09
N GLU A 225 -5.03 -26.23 -19.78
CA GLU A 225 -4.99 -25.20 -18.72
C GLU A 225 -3.66 -24.45 -18.71
N THR A 226 -2.55 -25.18 -18.83
CA THR A 226 -1.21 -24.59 -18.88
C THR A 226 -1.08 -23.70 -20.11
N LYS A 227 -1.56 -24.16 -21.28
CA LYS A 227 -1.57 -23.39 -22.53
C LYS A 227 -2.45 -22.15 -22.39
N TYR A 228 -3.63 -22.26 -21.82
CA TYR A 228 -4.54 -21.14 -21.57
C TYR A 228 -3.87 -20.06 -20.71
N ARG A 229 -3.32 -20.46 -19.56
CA ARG A 229 -2.65 -19.55 -18.63
C ARG A 229 -1.49 -18.84 -19.30
N LEU A 230 -0.59 -19.58 -19.95
CA LEU A 230 0.56 -19.01 -20.66
C LEU A 230 0.14 -18.02 -21.75
N THR A 231 -0.94 -18.31 -22.49
CA THR A 231 -1.46 -17.39 -23.52
C THR A 231 -2.01 -16.10 -22.90
N THR A 232 -2.75 -16.20 -21.79
CA THR A 232 -3.30 -15.03 -21.08
C THR A 232 -2.20 -14.13 -20.53
N ASP A 233 -1.22 -14.73 -19.82
CA ASP A 233 -0.08 -14.00 -19.26
C ASP A 233 0.75 -13.33 -20.37
N ARG A 234 0.90 -14.01 -21.52
CA ARG A 234 1.58 -13.49 -22.71
C ARG A 234 0.87 -12.27 -23.29
N ILE A 235 -0.45 -12.33 -23.41
CA ILE A 235 -1.26 -11.21 -23.92
C ILE A 235 -1.14 -10.00 -22.99
N HIS A 236 -1.29 -10.22 -21.68
CA HIS A 236 -1.16 -9.16 -20.67
C HIS A 236 0.23 -8.50 -20.73
N THR A 237 1.28 -9.32 -20.72
CA THR A 237 2.67 -8.85 -20.76
C THR A 237 2.98 -8.06 -22.03
N ILE A 238 2.52 -8.54 -23.20
CA ILE A 238 2.67 -7.79 -24.46
C ILE A 238 1.94 -6.46 -24.39
N HIS A 239 0.73 -6.42 -23.85
CA HIS A 239 -0.02 -5.19 -23.71
C HIS A 239 0.71 -4.17 -22.82
N GLN A 240 1.25 -4.61 -21.67
CA GLN A 240 2.05 -3.74 -20.80
C GLN A 240 3.35 -3.27 -21.47
N LEU A 241 4.04 -4.15 -22.22
CA LEU A 241 5.22 -3.77 -23.00
C LEU A 241 4.88 -2.75 -24.09
N VAL A 242 3.79 -2.94 -24.84
CA VAL A 242 3.33 -1.97 -25.84
C VAL A 242 3.02 -0.62 -25.17
N LYS A 243 2.31 -0.63 -24.04
CA LYS A 243 2.04 0.59 -23.26
C LYS A 243 3.33 1.29 -22.83
N ALA A 244 4.30 0.53 -22.28
CA ALA A 244 5.60 1.04 -21.87
C ALA A 244 6.40 1.65 -23.04
N TYR A 245 6.36 1.06 -24.24
CA TYR A 245 7.11 1.54 -25.40
C TYR A 245 6.51 2.78 -26.07
N TRP A 246 5.17 2.91 -26.09
CA TRP A 246 4.47 4.00 -26.80
C TRP A 246 4.14 5.20 -25.90
N LEU A 247 3.68 5.00 -24.66
CA LEU A 247 3.22 6.11 -23.81
C LEU A 247 4.35 6.71 -22.95
N PHE A 248 5.19 5.85 -22.37
CA PHE A 248 6.16 6.24 -21.34
C PHE A 248 7.53 6.56 -21.92
N GLN A 249 7.98 7.80 -21.73
CA GLN A 249 9.26 8.30 -22.21
C GLN A 249 10.25 8.48 -21.06
N LYS A 250 11.49 8.05 -21.32
CA LYS A 250 12.64 8.31 -20.45
C LYS A 250 12.92 9.81 -20.40
N ASP A 251 13.33 10.29 -19.23
CA ASP A 251 13.60 11.69 -18.88
C ASP A 251 12.37 12.62 -18.87
N VAL A 252 11.17 12.07 -19.11
CA VAL A 252 9.88 12.79 -18.99
C VAL A 252 9.02 12.14 -17.91
N ASN A 253 8.70 10.85 -18.07
CA ASN A 253 7.85 10.12 -17.13
C ASN A 253 8.67 9.35 -16.07
N TYR A 254 9.91 8.99 -16.38
CA TYR A 254 10.85 8.35 -15.45
C TYR A 254 12.29 8.60 -15.83
N VAL A 255 13.19 8.40 -14.86
CA VAL A 255 14.64 8.38 -15.03
C VAL A 255 15.21 7.06 -14.50
N ILE A 256 16.38 6.66 -14.99
CA ILE A 256 17.09 5.48 -14.48
C ILE A 256 18.19 5.98 -13.55
N LYS A 257 18.16 5.55 -12.29
CA LYS A 257 19.17 5.88 -11.29
C LYS A 257 19.57 4.62 -10.53
N ASP A 258 20.87 4.40 -10.36
CA ASP A 258 21.43 3.24 -9.65
C ASP A 258 20.92 1.87 -10.17
N GLY A 259 20.62 1.80 -11.47
CA GLY A 259 20.05 0.59 -12.07
C GLY A 259 18.62 0.30 -11.62
N GLN A 260 17.82 1.31 -11.31
CA GLN A 260 16.38 1.23 -11.01
C GLN A 260 15.61 2.33 -11.75
N VAL A 261 14.35 2.07 -12.07
CA VAL A 261 13.43 3.04 -12.69
C VAL A 261 12.80 3.89 -11.60
N VAL A 262 12.96 5.22 -11.69
CA VAL A 262 12.40 6.19 -10.75
C VAL A 262 11.41 7.08 -11.49
N ILE A 263 10.16 7.14 -11.02
CA ILE A 263 9.09 7.94 -11.62
C ILE A 263 9.38 9.43 -11.44
N VAL A 264 9.11 10.23 -12.47
CA VAL A 264 9.17 11.69 -12.41
C VAL A 264 7.75 12.25 -12.41
N ASP A 265 7.47 13.16 -11.49
CA ASP A 265 6.18 13.87 -11.45
C ASP A 265 6.07 14.84 -12.63
N GLU A 266 5.01 14.71 -13.43
CA GLU A 266 4.78 15.51 -14.64
C GLU A 266 4.61 17.00 -14.35
N PHE A 267 4.12 17.37 -13.16
CA PHE A 267 3.88 18.77 -12.81
C PHE A 267 5.11 19.45 -12.18
N THR A 268 5.85 18.73 -11.35
CA THR A 268 6.94 19.31 -10.56
C THR A 268 8.33 18.95 -11.08
N GLY A 269 8.43 17.96 -11.98
CA GLY A 269 9.71 17.42 -12.46
C GLY A 269 10.53 16.74 -11.36
N ARG A 270 9.94 16.51 -10.18
CA ARG A 270 10.63 15.87 -9.05
C ARG A 270 10.66 14.36 -9.23
N MET A 271 11.81 13.76 -8.90
CA MET A 271 11.94 12.31 -8.80
C MET A 271 11.16 11.82 -7.59
N MET A 272 10.35 10.77 -7.78
CA MET A 272 9.56 10.11 -6.74
C MET A 272 10.13 8.71 -6.47
N PRO A 273 11.25 8.60 -5.74
CA PRO A 273 11.83 7.30 -5.38
C PRO A 273 10.83 6.48 -4.55
N GLY A 274 10.77 5.17 -4.81
CA GLY A 274 9.88 4.23 -4.13
C GLY A 274 8.46 4.15 -4.68
N ARG A 275 8.04 5.05 -5.58
CA ARG A 275 6.78 4.87 -6.33
C ARG A 275 6.97 3.94 -7.52
N ARG A 276 6.00 3.06 -7.73
CA ARG A 276 5.93 2.11 -8.85
C ARG A 276 4.58 2.20 -9.55
N TRP A 277 4.54 1.82 -10.82
CA TRP A 277 3.28 1.60 -11.54
C TRP A 277 2.76 0.19 -11.24
N SER A 278 1.45 0.06 -11.07
CA SER A 278 0.76 -1.22 -10.83
C SER A 278 0.60 -2.04 -12.12
N ASP A 279 0.10 -3.28 -11.98
CA ASP A 279 -0.38 -4.13 -13.08
C ASP A 279 0.72 -4.57 -14.08
N GLY A 280 1.92 -4.89 -13.58
CA GLY A 280 3.04 -5.31 -14.42
C GLY A 280 3.68 -4.20 -15.29
N LEU A 281 3.18 -2.96 -15.24
CA LEU A 281 3.68 -1.86 -16.08
C LEU A 281 5.08 -1.39 -15.67
N HIS A 282 5.38 -1.36 -14.36
CA HIS A 282 6.70 -0.96 -13.90
C HIS A 282 7.77 -1.97 -14.35
N GLN A 283 7.44 -3.26 -14.27
CA GLN A 283 8.24 -4.39 -14.76
C GLN A 283 8.43 -4.28 -16.26
N ALA A 284 7.39 -3.94 -17.02
CA ALA A 284 7.49 -3.70 -18.47
C ALA A 284 8.45 -2.55 -18.81
N ILE A 285 8.51 -1.49 -17.99
CA ILE A 285 9.43 -0.36 -18.18
C ILE A 285 10.86 -0.73 -17.76
N GLU A 286 11.04 -1.46 -16.65
CA GLU A 286 12.33 -2.05 -16.26
C GLU A 286 12.86 -2.95 -17.38
N ALA A 287 12.01 -3.83 -17.92
CA ALA A 287 12.32 -4.70 -19.05
C ALA A 287 12.66 -3.90 -20.32
N LYS A 288 11.88 -2.87 -20.66
CA LYS A 288 12.13 -1.96 -21.80
C LYS A 288 13.55 -1.40 -21.75
N GLU A 289 13.95 -0.87 -20.60
CA GLU A 289 15.24 -0.21 -20.41
C GLU A 289 16.39 -1.19 -20.11
N GLY A 290 16.11 -2.49 -19.96
CA GLY A 290 17.13 -3.51 -19.66
C GLY A 290 17.66 -3.43 -18.23
N VAL A 291 16.84 -2.91 -17.32
CA VAL A 291 17.06 -2.87 -15.89
C VAL A 291 16.64 -4.21 -15.27
N LYS A 292 17.23 -4.59 -14.13
CA LYS A 292 16.82 -5.79 -13.41
C LYS A 292 15.34 -5.67 -13.02
N ILE A 293 14.52 -6.56 -13.56
CA ILE A 293 13.08 -6.62 -13.25
C ILE A 293 12.94 -7.02 -11.79
N ALA A 294 12.23 -6.21 -11.03
CA ALA A 294 11.92 -6.52 -9.65
C ALA A 294 10.65 -7.38 -9.58
N GLU A 295 10.63 -8.35 -8.68
CA GLU A 295 9.46 -9.20 -8.41
C GLU A 295 8.22 -8.34 -8.11
N GLU A 296 7.08 -8.71 -8.71
CA GLU A 296 5.80 -8.08 -8.39
C GLU A 296 5.41 -8.35 -6.94
N TYR A 297 4.86 -7.35 -6.26
CA TYR A 297 4.36 -7.48 -4.89
C TYR A 297 2.85 -7.41 -4.88
N GLN A 298 2.20 -8.43 -4.34
CA GLN A 298 0.75 -8.48 -4.15
C GLN A 298 0.37 -8.28 -2.67
N THR A 299 -0.82 -7.73 -2.43
CA THR A 299 -1.38 -7.58 -1.08
C THR A 299 -1.69 -8.96 -0.49
N LEU A 300 -1.00 -9.35 0.59
CA LEU A 300 -1.25 -10.60 1.31
C LEU A 300 -2.23 -10.42 2.47
N ALA A 301 -2.13 -9.29 3.16
CA ALA A 301 -2.98 -8.97 4.29
C ALA A 301 -3.09 -7.45 4.45
N THR A 302 -4.29 -6.97 4.77
CA THR A 302 -4.56 -5.54 4.95
C THR A 302 -5.58 -5.32 6.06
N ILE A 303 -5.37 -4.30 6.89
CA ILE A 303 -6.34 -3.83 7.88
C ILE A 303 -6.17 -2.33 8.12
N THR A 304 -7.28 -1.63 8.35
CA THR A 304 -7.26 -0.23 8.78
C THR A 304 -7.12 -0.12 10.29
N PHE A 305 -6.51 0.96 10.80
CA PHE A 305 -6.43 1.18 12.25
C PHE A 305 -7.81 1.24 12.88
N GLN A 306 -8.78 1.85 12.20
CA GLN A 306 -10.16 1.93 12.62
C GLN A 306 -10.72 0.54 12.95
N ASN A 307 -10.65 -0.38 11.98
CA ASN A 307 -11.17 -1.74 12.17
C ASN A 307 -10.32 -2.55 13.14
N TYR A 308 -8.99 -2.37 13.14
CA TYR A 308 -8.13 -3.03 14.11
C TYR A 308 -8.51 -2.71 15.57
N PHE A 309 -8.68 -1.43 15.89
CA PHE A 309 -9.02 -1.01 17.25
C PHE A 309 -10.48 -1.31 17.63
N ARG A 310 -11.40 -1.41 16.65
CA ARG A 310 -12.79 -1.84 16.87
C ARG A 310 -12.92 -3.30 17.32
N MET A 311 -11.91 -4.14 17.07
CA MET A 311 -11.92 -5.55 17.50
C MET A 311 -11.66 -5.72 19.01
N TYR A 312 -11.14 -4.71 19.69
CA TYR A 312 -10.92 -4.79 21.14
C TYR A 312 -12.26 -4.76 21.89
N ARG A 313 -12.42 -5.63 22.89
CA ARG A 313 -13.64 -5.65 23.72
C ARG A 313 -13.90 -4.30 24.42
N LYS A 314 -12.83 -3.59 24.79
CA LYS A 314 -12.89 -2.23 25.32
C LYS A 314 -11.81 -1.38 24.66
N ILE A 315 -12.13 -0.12 24.41
CA ILE A 315 -11.19 0.88 23.93
C ILE A 315 -11.32 2.15 24.80
N ALA A 316 -10.19 2.75 25.11
CA ALA A 316 -10.10 4.07 25.73
C ALA A 316 -8.91 4.81 25.10
N GLY A 317 -8.86 6.12 25.27
CA GLY A 317 -7.73 6.90 24.82
C GLY A 317 -7.56 8.19 25.61
N MET A 318 -6.38 8.79 25.48
CA MET A 318 -6.03 10.04 26.11
C MET A 318 -5.28 10.94 25.13
N THR A 319 -5.54 12.24 25.20
CA THR A 319 -4.84 13.28 24.44
C THR A 319 -5.24 14.65 25.00
N GLY A 320 -4.42 15.67 24.75
CA GLY A 320 -4.74 17.05 25.11
C GLY A 320 -5.77 17.71 24.20
N THR A 321 -6.10 17.12 23.05
CA THR A 321 -6.82 17.83 21.98
C THR A 321 -7.94 17.03 21.29
N ALA A 322 -8.61 16.11 21.99
CA ALA A 322 -9.67 15.26 21.43
C ALA A 322 -11.01 15.97 21.14
N ASP A 323 -11.27 17.11 21.77
CA ASP A 323 -12.59 17.76 21.77
C ASP A 323 -13.10 18.11 20.37
N THR A 324 -12.22 18.51 19.46
CA THR A 324 -12.60 18.84 18.06
C THR A 324 -13.10 17.62 17.28
N GLU A 325 -12.55 16.44 17.56
CA GLU A 325 -12.84 15.19 16.86
C GLU A 325 -13.87 14.32 17.60
N ALA A 326 -14.50 14.83 18.67
CA ALA A 326 -15.50 14.11 19.44
C ALA A 326 -16.62 13.49 18.56
N PRO A 327 -17.15 14.17 17.53
CA PRO A 327 -18.12 13.56 16.62
C PRO A 327 -17.55 12.38 15.83
N GLU A 328 -16.29 12.43 15.41
CA GLU A 328 -15.61 11.35 14.70
C GLU A 328 -15.40 10.14 15.62
N PHE A 329 -14.89 10.38 16.84
CA PHE A 329 -14.70 9.33 17.85
C PHE A 329 -16.00 8.61 18.21
N GLN A 330 -17.09 9.37 18.40
CA GLN A 330 -18.38 8.79 18.72
C GLN A 330 -18.97 8.02 17.54
N LYS A 331 -18.79 8.51 16.30
CA LYS A 331 -19.34 7.86 15.11
C LYS A 331 -18.63 6.54 14.80
N ILE A 332 -17.30 6.57 14.77
CA ILE A 332 -16.45 5.44 14.33
C ILE A 332 -16.21 4.44 15.46
N TYR A 333 -15.77 4.91 16.63
CA TYR A 333 -15.30 4.06 17.72
C TYR A 333 -16.28 3.92 18.89
N LYS A 334 -17.42 4.64 18.86
CA LYS A 334 -18.36 4.75 19.99
C LYS A 334 -17.69 5.29 21.25
N LEU A 335 -16.68 6.14 21.08
CA LEU A 335 -15.94 6.79 22.15
C LEU A 335 -16.53 8.16 22.47
N GLU A 336 -16.85 8.39 23.74
CA GLU A 336 -17.22 9.71 24.25
C GLU A 336 -15.97 10.48 24.68
N VAL A 337 -15.94 11.79 24.41
CA VAL A 337 -14.83 12.65 24.81
C VAL A 337 -15.25 13.45 26.05
N ALA A 338 -14.49 13.30 27.13
CA ALA A 338 -14.66 14.06 28.35
C ALA A 338 -13.48 15.01 28.55
N VAL A 339 -13.76 16.32 28.65
CA VAL A 339 -12.73 17.34 28.93
C VAL A 339 -12.45 17.36 30.43
N ILE A 340 -11.28 16.84 30.82
CA ILE A 340 -10.83 16.84 32.22
C ILE A 340 -10.27 18.23 32.59
N PRO A 341 -10.72 18.85 33.69
CA PRO A 341 -10.16 20.11 34.16
C PRO A 341 -8.66 20.03 34.41
N THR A 342 -7.93 21.12 34.13
CA THR A 342 -6.49 21.17 34.41
C THR A 342 -6.23 21.22 35.92
N ASN A 343 -5.10 20.64 36.34
CA ASN A 343 -4.66 20.68 37.74
C ASN A 343 -4.46 22.11 38.25
N MET A 344 -3.91 22.99 37.39
CA MET A 344 -3.68 24.40 37.67
C MET A 344 -4.36 25.27 36.59
N PRO A 345 -4.75 26.52 36.90
CA PRO A 345 -5.31 27.44 35.91
C PRO A 345 -4.33 27.73 34.78
N MET A 346 -4.80 27.68 33.53
CA MET A 346 -3.98 27.98 32.36
C MET A 346 -3.87 29.50 32.16
N ILE A 347 -2.64 30.02 32.20
CA ILE A 347 -2.34 31.47 32.09
C ILE A 347 -1.50 31.84 30.86
N ARG A 348 -1.35 30.91 29.90
CA ARG A 348 -0.59 31.14 28.66
C ARG A 348 -1.25 32.26 27.84
N GLN A 349 -0.44 33.15 27.29
CA GLN A 349 -0.88 34.20 26.39
C GLN A 349 -0.74 33.74 24.94
N ASP A 350 -1.87 33.47 24.29
CA ASP A 350 -1.90 33.14 22.86
C ASP A 350 -2.08 34.42 22.04
N ALA A 351 -1.01 34.86 21.39
CA ALA A 351 -1.00 36.06 20.56
C ALA A 351 -1.66 35.81 19.19
N SER A 352 -2.14 36.89 18.57
CA SER A 352 -2.66 36.88 17.20
C SER A 352 -1.60 36.45 16.18
N ASP A 353 -2.07 35.86 15.08
CA ASP A 353 -1.20 35.45 13.97
C ASP A 353 -0.63 36.66 13.23
N MET A 354 0.66 36.58 12.87
CA MET A 354 1.38 37.60 12.10
C MET A 354 1.47 37.17 10.64
N ILE A 355 0.82 37.91 9.75
CA ILE A 355 0.69 37.53 8.34
C ILE A 355 1.53 38.45 7.46
N TYR A 356 2.36 37.85 6.61
CA TYR A 356 3.27 38.51 5.69
C TYR A 356 2.93 38.22 4.24
N ARG A 357 3.42 39.06 3.33
CA ARG A 357 3.17 38.86 1.89
C ARG A 357 4.02 37.73 1.34
N THR A 358 5.32 37.74 1.65
CA THR A 358 6.30 36.78 1.13
C THR A 358 6.86 35.90 2.24
N GLN A 359 7.31 34.68 1.89
CA GLN A 359 8.00 33.81 2.85
C GLN A 359 9.27 34.45 3.41
N ARG A 360 9.96 35.27 2.60
CA ARG A 360 11.22 35.92 3.02
C ARG A 360 10.99 36.91 4.16
N GLU A 361 9.95 37.72 4.08
CA GLU A 361 9.55 38.64 5.15
C GLU A 361 9.18 37.89 6.43
N LYS A 362 8.37 36.84 6.29
CA LYS A 362 7.98 35.94 7.39
C LYS A 362 9.20 35.43 8.15
N TYR A 363 10.14 34.78 7.46
CA TYR A 363 11.32 34.19 8.11
C TYR A 363 12.26 35.23 8.71
N ASN A 364 12.37 36.43 8.14
CA ASN A 364 13.13 37.51 8.74
C ASN A 364 12.53 37.95 10.08
N ALA A 365 11.21 38.14 10.14
CA ALA A 365 10.51 38.50 11.37
C ALA A 365 10.60 37.40 12.45
N VAL A 366 10.49 36.13 12.04
CA VAL A 366 10.68 34.97 12.93
C VAL A 366 12.08 34.99 13.56
N VAL A 367 13.12 35.21 12.76
CA VAL A 367 14.52 35.25 13.26
C VAL A 367 14.74 36.42 14.22
N GLU A 368 14.12 37.58 13.95
CA GLU A 368 14.20 38.75 14.82
C GLU A 368 13.55 38.50 16.19
N GLU A 369 12.36 37.88 16.22
CA GLU A 369 11.69 37.52 17.48
C GLU A 369 12.46 36.45 18.27
N ILE A 370 13.00 35.43 17.59
CA ILE A 370 13.83 34.40 18.24
C ILE A 370 15.06 35.05 18.88
N ARG A 371 15.68 36.01 18.20
CA ARG A 371 16.84 36.74 18.71
C ARG A 371 16.49 37.57 19.94
N ASP A 372 15.40 38.34 19.90
CA ASP A 372 14.93 39.12 21.06
C ASP A 372 14.62 38.21 22.28
N CYS A 373 13.96 37.09 22.05
CA CYS A 373 13.71 36.09 23.10
C CYS A 373 15.02 35.52 23.67
N HIS A 374 15.97 35.15 22.80
CA HIS A 374 17.27 34.63 23.22
C HIS A 374 18.07 35.67 24.03
N ASP A 375 18.09 36.93 23.58
CA ASP A 375 18.82 38.01 24.26
C ASP A 375 18.25 38.28 25.66
N ARG A 376 16.91 38.27 25.80
CA ARG A 376 16.20 38.35 27.09
C ARG A 376 16.32 37.09 27.96
N GLY A 377 16.77 35.98 27.40
CA GLY A 377 16.98 34.71 28.10
C GLY A 377 15.79 33.75 28.10
N GLN A 378 14.74 34.07 27.34
CA GLN A 378 13.54 33.28 27.21
C GLN A 378 13.77 32.05 26.32
N PRO A 379 13.40 30.82 26.74
CA PRO A 379 13.49 29.64 25.88
C PRO A 379 12.44 29.71 24.76
N VAL A 380 12.84 29.25 23.57
CA VAL A 380 12.00 29.28 22.37
C VAL A 380 11.89 27.90 21.74
N LEU A 381 10.65 27.46 21.47
CA LEU A 381 10.35 26.29 20.64
C LEU A 381 9.73 26.76 19.32
N VAL A 382 10.38 26.45 18.21
CA VAL A 382 9.91 26.77 16.86
C VAL A 382 9.37 25.53 16.18
N GLY A 383 8.10 25.55 15.77
CA GLY A 383 7.48 24.49 14.98
C GLY A 383 7.45 24.85 13.49
N THR A 384 8.02 23.98 12.64
CA THR A 384 7.99 24.10 11.18
C THR A 384 7.33 22.88 10.57
N ILE A 385 6.67 22.95 9.41
CA ILE A 385 5.99 21.78 8.82
C ILE A 385 6.95 20.81 8.12
N SER A 386 8.02 21.29 7.50
CA SER A 386 8.95 20.48 6.70
C SER A 386 10.40 20.54 7.21
N ILE A 387 11.18 19.49 6.92
CA ILE A 387 12.62 19.43 7.21
C ILE A 387 13.37 20.56 6.46
N GLU A 388 12.98 20.82 5.21
CA GLU A 388 13.55 21.90 4.39
C GLU A 388 13.39 23.27 5.07
N ASN A 389 12.20 23.56 5.61
CA ASN A 389 11.93 24.81 6.32
C ASN A 389 12.75 24.91 7.63
N SER A 390 12.88 23.79 8.35
CA SER A 390 13.75 23.71 9.54
C SER A 390 15.22 23.99 9.21
N GLU A 391 15.75 23.39 8.15
CA GLU A 391 17.14 23.62 7.72
C GLU A 391 17.36 25.06 7.25
N LYS A 392 16.42 25.62 6.49
CA LYS A 392 16.45 27.02 6.05
C LYS A 392 16.49 27.97 7.24
N LEU A 393 15.62 27.77 8.22
CA LEU A 393 15.60 28.57 9.46
C LEU A 393 16.89 28.39 10.26
N SER A 394 17.41 27.16 10.37
CA SER A 394 18.69 26.88 11.02
C SER A 394 19.84 27.66 10.38
N GLN A 395 19.94 27.69 9.05
CA GLN A 395 20.96 28.47 8.35
C GLN A 395 20.85 29.97 8.63
N MET A 396 19.63 30.51 8.71
CA MET A 396 19.40 31.92 9.03
C MET A 396 19.80 32.24 10.47
N LEU A 397 19.46 31.38 11.43
CA LEU A 397 19.85 31.54 12.84
C LEU A 397 21.36 31.41 13.05
N LYS A 398 22.05 30.52 12.31
CA LYS A 398 23.52 30.42 12.31
C LYS A 398 24.17 31.73 11.86
N LYS A 399 23.63 32.37 10.81
CA LYS A 399 24.08 33.70 10.36
C LYS A 399 23.83 34.78 11.39
N GLY A 400 22.74 34.65 12.16
CA GLY A 400 22.39 35.55 13.27
C GLY A 400 23.17 35.30 14.57
N GLY A 401 24.02 34.27 14.64
CA GLY A 401 24.80 33.95 15.84
C GLY A 401 24.00 33.34 17.00
N VAL A 402 22.77 32.86 16.75
CA VAL A 402 21.91 32.28 17.79
C VAL A 402 22.13 30.76 17.87
N PRO A 403 22.62 30.22 19.01
CA PRO A 403 22.77 28.78 19.18
C PRO A 403 21.39 28.11 19.25
N HIS A 404 21.20 27.06 18.45
CA HIS A 404 19.93 26.34 18.36
C HIS A 404 20.13 24.86 18.08
N GLN A 405 19.10 24.07 18.36
CA GLN A 405 19.05 22.63 18.11
C GLN A 405 17.91 22.31 17.14
N VAL A 406 18.10 21.36 16.22
CA VAL A 406 17.11 20.99 15.20
C VAL A 406 16.71 19.53 15.39
N LEU A 407 15.40 19.27 15.37
CA LEU A 407 14.80 17.95 15.54
C LEU A 407 14.03 17.61 14.27
N ASN A 408 14.44 16.52 13.62
CA ASN A 408 13.94 16.12 12.29
C ASN A 408 13.07 14.86 12.32
N ALA A 409 12.56 14.44 13.50
CA ALA A 409 11.77 13.23 13.72
C ALA A 409 12.45 11.91 13.30
N LYS A 410 13.80 11.85 13.28
CA LYS A 410 14.58 10.67 12.87
C LYS A 410 15.04 9.81 14.05
N TYR A 411 15.36 10.43 15.19
CA TYR A 411 15.98 9.73 16.32
C TYR A 411 15.24 10.04 17.63
N HIS A 412 14.18 9.28 17.91
CA HIS A 412 13.27 9.57 19.02
C HIS A 412 13.95 9.69 20.39
N GLU A 413 14.92 8.82 20.73
CA GLU A 413 15.63 8.91 22.02
C GLU A 413 16.46 10.18 22.16
N MET A 414 17.22 10.54 21.11
CA MET A 414 18.05 11.75 21.13
C MET A 414 17.18 13.00 21.13
N GLU A 415 16.07 12.98 20.40
CA GLU A 415 15.13 14.09 20.33
C GLU A 415 14.40 14.31 21.67
N ALA A 416 14.01 13.23 22.34
CA ALA A 416 13.44 13.30 23.69
C ALA A 416 14.45 13.91 24.69
N GLN A 417 15.72 13.53 24.60
CA GLN A 417 16.77 14.13 25.44
C GLN A 417 16.93 15.63 25.19
N ILE A 418 16.85 16.07 23.93
CA ILE A 418 16.92 17.49 23.56
C ILE A 418 15.69 18.24 24.06
N ILE A 419 14.48 17.74 23.76
CA ILE A 419 13.22 18.38 24.17
C ILE A 419 13.10 18.49 25.69
N ALA A 420 13.52 17.48 26.43
CA ALA A 420 13.52 17.53 27.90
C ALA A 420 14.36 18.70 28.46
N GLN A 421 15.27 19.25 27.67
CA GLN A 421 16.13 20.39 28.02
C GLN A 421 15.75 21.69 27.29
N ALA A 422 14.73 21.68 26.44
CA ALA A 422 14.32 22.84 25.64
C ALA A 422 13.83 24.02 26.49
N GLY A 423 13.38 23.78 27.72
CA GLY A 423 12.88 24.80 28.64
C GLY A 423 13.96 25.54 29.45
N ARG A 424 15.25 25.30 29.16
CA ARG A 424 16.38 25.93 29.86
C ARG A 424 16.65 27.36 29.38
N PHE A 425 17.28 28.16 30.24
CA PHE A 425 17.62 29.56 29.96
C PHE A 425 18.39 29.69 28.62
N ARG A 426 17.99 30.65 27.76
CA ARG A 426 18.60 30.91 26.44
C ARG A 426 18.56 29.75 25.42
N THR A 427 17.72 28.74 25.62
CA THR A 427 17.66 27.59 24.71
C THR A 427 16.70 27.84 23.55
N VAL A 428 17.15 27.59 22.32
CA VAL A 428 16.31 27.65 21.11
C VAL A 428 16.26 26.26 20.47
N THR A 429 15.05 25.75 20.28
CA THR A 429 14.82 24.42 19.70
C THR A 429 13.89 24.54 18.50
N ILE A 430 14.28 23.95 17.37
CA ILE A 430 13.49 23.87 16.15
C ILE A 430 13.00 22.44 16.01
N SER A 431 11.69 22.28 15.85
CA SER A 431 10.99 21.01 15.73
C SER A 431 10.28 20.92 14.39
N THR A 432 10.63 19.93 13.57
CA THR A 432 9.86 19.59 12.36
C THR A 432 8.57 18.87 12.75
N ASN A 433 7.45 19.38 12.26
CA ASN A 433 6.07 18.96 12.48
C ASN A 433 5.75 18.86 13.99
N MET A 434 6.09 17.74 14.62
CA MET A 434 5.92 17.48 16.05
C MET A 434 7.05 16.62 16.63
N ALA A 435 8.28 16.79 16.16
CA ALA A 435 9.44 16.07 16.68
C ALA A 435 9.58 16.24 18.20
N GLY A 436 9.94 15.15 18.88
CA GLY A 436 9.99 15.07 20.35
C GLY A 436 8.62 15.18 21.05
N ARG A 437 7.56 14.70 20.39
CA ARG A 437 6.28 14.40 21.01
C ARG A 437 6.43 13.41 22.18
N GLY A 438 5.49 13.44 23.13
CA GLY A 438 5.51 12.59 24.33
C GLY A 438 6.53 13.00 25.40
N THR A 439 7.44 13.94 25.09
CA THR A 439 8.37 14.49 26.10
C THR A 439 7.91 15.85 26.60
N ASP A 440 7.91 15.99 27.93
CA ASP A 440 7.52 17.20 28.64
C ASP A 440 8.65 18.23 28.66
N ILE A 441 8.32 19.46 28.24
CA ILE A 441 9.25 20.60 28.35
C ILE A 441 9.03 21.25 29.72
N MET A 442 9.92 20.93 30.65
CA MET A 442 9.95 21.57 31.97
C MET A 442 10.76 22.87 31.88
N LEU A 443 10.22 23.96 32.41
CA LEU A 443 10.99 25.21 32.55
C LEU A 443 12.21 24.95 33.46
N GLY A 444 13.38 25.43 33.08
CA GLY A 444 14.64 25.11 33.76
C GLY A 444 15.25 23.74 33.43
N GLY A 445 14.57 22.91 32.63
CA GLY A 445 15.05 21.60 32.16
C GLY A 445 14.71 20.43 33.09
N ASN A 446 14.73 19.21 32.55
CA ASN A 446 14.47 18.00 33.34
C ASN A 446 15.74 17.57 34.14
N PRO A 447 15.70 17.60 35.49
CA PRO A 447 16.86 17.30 36.32
C PRO A 447 17.32 15.84 36.28
N GLU A 448 16.38 14.90 36.11
CA GLU A 448 16.72 13.47 36.08
C GLU A 448 17.46 13.10 34.78
N MET A 449 17.01 13.64 33.65
CA MET A 449 17.66 13.41 32.36
C MET A 449 19.04 14.09 32.30
N LEU A 450 19.20 15.28 32.90
CA LEU A 450 20.51 15.92 33.05
C LEU A 450 21.46 15.10 33.91
N ALA A 451 20.97 14.59 35.05
CA ALA A 451 21.78 13.74 35.93
C ALA A 451 22.23 12.46 35.22
N ARG A 452 21.37 11.86 34.38
CA ARG A 452 21.73 10.69 33.55
C ARG A 452 22.81 11.02 32.52
N GLN A 453 22.69 12.15 31.82
CA GLN A 453 23.71 12.59 30.85
C GLN A 453 25.05 12.87 31.53
N GLU A 454 25.03 13.51 32.70
CA GLU A 454 26.24 13.83 33.45
C GLU A 454 26.87 12.57 34.08
N ALA A 455 26.06 11.63 34.56
CA ALA A 455 26.54 10.33 35.03
C ALA A 455 27.19 9.51 33.90
N SER A 456 26.60 9.52 32.70
CA SER A 456 27.17 8.88 31.52
C SER A 456 28.52 9.50 31.12
N LYS A 457 28.63 10.84 31.14
CA LYS A 457 29.91 11.56 30.89
C LYS A 457 30.98 11.27 31.92
N ARG A 458 30.60 10.99 33.17
CA ARG A 458 31.50 10.65 34.27
C ARG A 458 31.75 9.14 34.41
N GLU A 459 31.23 8.32 33.50
CA GLU A 459 31.30 6.84 33.52
C GLU A 459 30.75 6.20 34.81
N ILE A 460 29.74 6.83 35.43
CA ILE A 460 29.13 6.35 36.69
C ILE A 460 27.86 5.57 36.36
N ASN A 461 27.88 4.25 36.61
CA ASN A 461 26.71 3.39 36.48
C ASN A 461 25.73 3.56 37.65
N ARG A 462 24.44 3.74 37.32
CA ARG A 462 23.34 3.91 38.28
C ARG A 462 23.19 2.71 39.22
N GLU A 463 23.42 1.50 38.72
CA GLU A 463 23.25 0.24 39.47
C GLU A 463 24.46 -0.08 40.36
N GLU A 464 25.65 0.42 40.01
CA GLU A 464 26.89 0.13 40.74
C GLU A 464 27.18 1.17 41.83
N ASN A 465 26.81 2.44 41.65
CA ASN A 465 27.05 3.50 42.63
C ASN A 465 25.85 4.46 42.80
N PRO A 466 24.82 4.07 43.58
CA PRO A 466 23.61 4.88 43.78
C PRO A 466 23.87 6.21 44.51
N GLU A 467 24.82 6.25 45.44
CA GLU A 467 25.12 7.46 46.23
C GLU A 467 25.73 8.60 45.39
N SER A 468 26.60 8.27 44.43
CA SER A 468 27.16 9.28 43.52
C SER A 468 26.13 9.83 42.55
N PHE A 469 25.19 8.99 42.09
CA PHE A 469 24.08 9.44 41.25
C PHE A 469 23.13 10.37 42.03
N GLN A 470 22.87 10.08 43.29
CA GLN A 470 22.07 10.93 44.18
C GLN A 470 22.67 12.33 44.33
N LYS A 471 24.00 12.43 44.53
CA LYS A 471 24.70 13.73 44.62
C LYS A 471 24.61 14.53 43.33
N ILE A 472 24.81 13.89 42.18
CA ILE A 472 24.66 14.53 40.86
C ILE A 472 23.21 15.01 40.66
N LEU A 473 22.23 14.21 41.08
CA LEU A 473 20.82 14.61 41.00
C LEU A 473 20.52 15.85 41.85
N GLU A 474 21.08 15.94 43.06
CA GLU A 474 20.92 17.13 43.92
C GLU A 474 21.59 18.37 43.33
N GLU A 475 22.80 18.24 42.79
CA GLU A 475 23.50 19.32 42.07
C GLU A 475 22.67 19.82 40.87
N MET A 476 22.16 18.90 40.06
CA MET A 476 21.35 19.23 38.89
C MET A 476 20.01 19.83 39.27
N LYS A 477 19.35 19.34 40.33
CA LYS A 477 18.12 19.95 40.86
C LYS A 477 18.35 21.41 41.27
N ALA A 478 19.45 21.70 41.96
CA ALA A 478 19.78 23.06 42.35
C ALA A 478 19.99 23.97 41.13
N LEU A 479 20.65 23.46 40.08
CA LEU A 479 20.81 24.18 38.82
C LEU A 479 19.47 24.44 38.12
N THR A 480 18.66 23.41 37.93
CA THR A 480 17.36 23.51 37.24
C THR A 480 16.40 24.44 38.00
N SER A 481 16.41 24.44 39.35
CA SER A 481 15.59 25.35 40.15
C SER A 481 16.03 26.81 39.99
N ARG A 482 17.34 27.07 39.84
CA ARG A 482 17.84 28.42 39.56
C ARG A 482 17.44 28.88 38.17
N GLU A 483 17.63 28.04 37.16
CA GLU A 483 17.23 28.36 35.78
C GLU A 483 15.71 28.52 35.66
N TYR A 484 14.91 27.74 36.39
CA TYR A 484 13.45 27.87 36.45
C TYR A 484 13.03 29.29 36.85
N GLN A 485 13.63 29.85 37.90
CA GLN A 485 13.35 31.24 38.32
C GLN A 485 13.75 32.28 37.26
N GLN A 486 14.86 32.06 36.55
CA GLN A 486 15.30 32.95 35.46
C GLN A 486 14.33 32.90 34.28
N VAL A 487 13.86 31.69 33.92
CA VAL A 487 12.92 31.47 32.83
C VAL A 487 11.53 32.02 33.17
N LEU A 488 11.07 31.87 34.41
CA LEU A 488 9.84 32.50 34.90
C LEU A 488 9.90 34.03 34.76
N ALA A 489 11.00 34.65 35.18
CA ALA A 489 11.19 36.09 35.06
C ALA A 489 11.27 36.56 33.59
N ALA A 490 11.75 35.70 32.69
CA ALA A 490 11.80 35.95 31.25
C ALA A 490 10.46 35.72 30.52
N GLY A 491 9.40 35.31 31.23
CA GLY A 491 8.06 35.12 30.66
C GLY A 491 7.72 33.67 30.27
N GLY A 492 8.51 32.69 30.71
CA GLY A 492 8.28 31.26 30.46
C GLY A 492 8.63 30.82 29.04
N LEU A 493 8.10 29.67 28.60
CA LEU A 493 8.39 29.13 27.27
C LEU A 493 7.65 29.92 26.18
N HIS A 494 8.39 30.40 25.18
CA HIS A 494 7.81 30.99 23.97
C HIS A 494 7.69 29.92 22.88
N VAL A 495 6.49 29.76 22.32
CA VAL A 495 6.22 28.84 21.21
C VAL A 495 5.92 29.64 19.95
N LEU A 496 6.66 29.33 18.88
CA LEU A 496 6.52 29.98 17.58
C LEU A 496 6.15 28.96 16.51
N GLY A 497 5.01 29.13 15.85
CA GLY A 497 4.67 28.37 14.65
C GLY A 497 5.07 29.13 13.39
N THR A 498 5.83 28.53 12.47
CA THR A 498 6.24 29.22 11.23
C THR A 498 5.22 29.12 10.12
N GLU A 499 4.23 28.24 10.27
CA GLU A 499 3.13 27.95 9.34
C GLU A 499 1.94 27.36 10.13
N ARG A 500 0.75 27.33 9.51
CA ARG A 500 -0.43 26.64 10.04
C ARG A 500 -0.48 25.22 9.51
N HIS A 501 -0.71 24.24 10.39
CA HIS A 501 -0.89 22.85 9.98
C HIS A 501 -2.26 22.64 9.30
N GLU A 502 -2.42 21.48 8.68
CA GLU A 502 -3.69 21.05 8.06
C GLU A 502 -4.86 21.07 9.04
N SER A 503 -4.60 20.82 10.32
CA SER A 503 -5.58 20.82 11.38
C SER A 503 -5.23 21.82 12.49
N ARG A 504 -6.28 22.49 13.01
CA ARG A 504 -6.19 23.38 14.17
C ARG A 504 -5.75 22.64 15.43
N ARG A 505 -6.04 21.34 15.51
CA ARG A 505 -5.64 20.47 16.61
C ARG A 505 -4.12 20.42 16.76
N ILE A 506 -3.42 20.20 15.65
CA ILE A 506 -1.96 20.10 15.59
C ILE A 506 -1.32 21.44 16.02
N ASP A 507 -1.88 22.56 15.56
CA ASP A 507 -1.46 23.89 16.00
C ASP A 507 -1.64 24.08 17.52
N ASN A 508 -2.77 23.64 18.07
CA ASN A 508 -3.06 23.75 19.50
C ASN A 508 -2.15 22.84 20.35
N GLN A 509 -1.76 21.67 19.83
CA GLN A 509 -0.76 20.83 20.50
C GLN A 509 0.60 21.52 20.54
N LEU A 510 1.01 22.21 19.48
CA LEU A 510 2.23 23.01 19.48
C LEU A 510 2.14 24.13 20.54
N ARG A 511 1.05 24.90 20.58
CA ARG A 511 0.80 25.90 21.64
C ARG A 511 0.83 25.28 23.05
N GLY A 512 0.25 24.08 23.19
CA GLY A 512 0.18 23.29 24.41
C GLY A 512 1.54 22.80 24.96
N ARG A 513 2.63 22.99 24.20
CA ARG A 513 3.99 22.79 24.71
C ARG A 513 4.37 23.86 25.75
N SER A 514 3.73 25.03 25.72
CA SER A 514 3.92 26.12 26.68
C SER A 514 2.75 26.23 27.68
N GLY A 515 3.04 26.82 28.85
CA GLY A 515 2.07 27.11 29.91
C GLY A 515 1.58 25.89 30.68
N ARG A 516 2.43 24.88 30.86
CA ARG A 516 2.09 23.63 31.56
C ARG A 516 2.02 23.85 33.07
N GLN A 517 1.13 23.14 33.75
CA GLN A 517 0.93 23.25 35.21
C GLN A 517 0.73 24.70 35.72
N GLY A 518 0.17 25.59 34.89
CA GLY A 518 -0.04 26.99 35.24
C GLY A 518 1.21 27.87 35.13
N ASP A 519 2.28 27.38 34.51
CA ASP A 519 3.45 28.19 34.19
C ASP A 519 3.08 29.35 33.24
N PRO A 520 3.79 30.49 33.31
CA PRO A 520 3.69 31.53 32.31
C PRO A 520 4.24 31.02 30.97
N GLY A 521 3.74 31.61 29.88
CA GLY A 521 4.18 31.25 28.55
C GLY A 521 3.44 32.04 27.49
N THR A 522 4.02 32.06 26.29
CA THR A 522 3.47 32.79 25.15
C THR A 522 3.47 31.90 23.91
N SER A 523 2.48 32.08 23.03
CA SER A 523 2.48 31.43 21.72
C SER A 523 2.12 32.40 20.61
N ARG A 524 2.74 32.25 19.43
CA ARG A 524 2.49 33.08 18.24
C ARG A 524 2.71 32.27 16.96
N PHE A 525 1.91 32.54 15.93
CA PHE A 525 2.09 31.96 14.59
C PHE A 525 2.46 33.04 13.59
N TYR A 526 3.36 32.68 12.66
CA TYR A 526 3.81 33.47 11.54
C TYR A 526 3.34 32.80 10.26
N LEU A 527 2.78 33.58 9.34
CA LEU A 527 2.21 33.06 8.09
C LEU A 527 2.63 33.92 6.92
N ALA A 528 2.76 33.31 5.75
CA ALA A 528 2.91 34.00 4.48
C ALA A 528 1.83 33.55 3.49
N LEU A 529 1.40 34.43 2.61
CA LEU A 529 0.41 34.10 1.56
C LEU A 529 0.89 33.02 0.58
N GLU A 530 2.21 32.90 0.46
CA GLU A 530 2.90 31.90 -0.35
C GLU A 530 2.95 30.51 0.30
N ASP A 531 2.56 30.39 1.58
CA ASP A 531 2.56 29.11 2.30
C ASP A 531 1.50 28.15 1.72
N ASP A 532 1.77 26.84 1.81
CA ASP A 532 1.00 25.81 1.10
C ASP A 532 -0.51 25.86 1.40
N LEU A 533 -0.89 26.03 2.67
CA LEU A 533 -2.30 26.14 3.08
C LEU A 533 -3.02 27.32 2.41
N LEU A 534 -2.37 28.48 2.35
CA LEU A 534 -2.94 29.70 1.77
C LEU A 534 -2.89 29.68 0.24
N ARG A 535 -1.90 29.02 -0.35
CA ARG A 535 -1.82 28.81 -1.80
C ARG A 535 -3.00 28.00 -2.32
N ILE A 536 -3.36 26.91 -1.63
CA ILE A 536 -4.43 25.98 -2.04
C ILE A 536 -5.82 26.63 -1.90
N PHE A 537 -6.07 27.43 -0.86
CA PHE A 537 -7.43 27.89 -0.52
C PHE A 537 -7.67 29.42 -0.58
N GLY A 538 -6.62 30.24 -0.68
CA GLY A 538 -6.70 31.68 -0.42
C GLY A 538 -6.17 32.61 -1.52
N SER A 539 -5.39 32.13 -2.49
CA SER A 539 -4.55 33.01 -3.32
C SER A 539 -5.30 34.02 -4.19
N GLN A 540 -6.36 33.63 -4.91
CA GLN A 540 -6.96 34.55 -5.91
C GLN A 540 -7.79 35.70 -5.31
N ARG A 541 -8.54 35.46 -4.22
CA ARG A 541 -9.37 36.52 -3.61
C ARG A 541 -8.60 37.39 -2.62
N ILE A 542 -7.66 36.82 -1.87
CA ILE A 542 -6.90 37.54 -0.83
C ILE A 542 -5.81 38.40 -1.48
N SER A 543 -5.10 37.87 -2.49
CA SER A 543 -4.05 38.62 -3.21
C SER A 543 -4.59 39.85 -3.95
N GLY A 544 -5.80 39.73 -4.55
CA GLY A 544 -6.45 40.85 -5.24
C GLY A 544 -6.85 41.99 -4.30
N VAL A 545 -7.29 41.69 -3.07
CA VAL A 545 -7.58 42.72 -2.05
C VAL A 545 -6.28 43.38 -1.57
N MET A 546 -5.22 42.61 -1.40
CA MET A 546 -3.92 43.10 -0.91
C MET A 546 -3.18 43.99 -1.91
N SER A 547 -3.24 43.68 -3.21
CA SER A 547 -2.67 44.54 -4.25
C SER A 547 -3.29 45.95 -4.30
N ARG A 548 -4.53 46.10 -3.81
CA ARG A 548 -5.24 47.39 -3.73
C ARG A 548 -4.96 48.16 -2.44
N LEU A 549 -4.45 47.50 -1.39
CA LEU A 549 -4.20 48.08 -0.07
C LEU A 549 -2.86 48.82 0.05
N GLY A 550 -1.98 48.75 -0.97
CA GLY A 550 -0.79 49.61 -1.05
C GLY A 550 0.20 49.44 0.12
N MET A 551 0.43 48.21 0.59
CA MET A 551 1.27 47.93 1.75
C MET A 551 2.78 48.02 1.46
N GLU A 552 3.52 48.54 2.44
CA GLU A 552 4.99 48.60 2.46
C GLU A 552 5.61 47.26 2.87
N GLU A 553 6.83 46.98 2.40
CA GLU A 553 7.56 45.74 2.71
C GLU A 553 7.83 45.60 4.22
N GLY A 554 7.50 44.45 4.80
CA GLY A 554 7.81 44.10 6.19
C GLY A 554 6.75 44.45 7.24
N GLN A 555 5.64 45.09 6.86
CA GLN A 555 4.54 45.35 7.80
C GLN A 555 3.64 44.11 7.99
N PRO A 556 3.42 43.62 9.23
CA PRO A 556 2.55 42.50 9.51
C PRO A 556 1.08 42.88 9.36
N ILE A 557 0.28 41.94 8.85
CA ILE A 557 -1.16 42.14 8.68
C ILE A 557 -1.90 41.50 9.84
N GLU A 558 -2.39 42.33 10.74
CA GLU A 558 -3.34 41.91 11.78
C GLU A 558 -4.76 42.31 11.34
N HIS A 559 -5.49 41.41 10.68
CA HIS A 559 -6.88 41.68 10.30
C HIS A 559 -7.83 40.52 10.67
N PRO A 560 -8.90 40.77 11.46
CA PRO A 560 -9.83 39.72 11.89
C PRO A 560 -10.48 38.93 10.76
N LEU A 561 -10.75 39.55 9.60
CA LEU A 561 -11.29 38.85 8.42
C LEU A 561 -10.32 37.81 7.85
N ILE A 562 -9.01 38.03 7.95
CA ILE A 562 -8.00 37.11 7.41
C ILE A 562 -7.86 35.91 8.36
N ASN A 563 -7.86 36.13 9.68
CA ASN A 563 -7.89 35.03 10.66
C ASN A 563 -9.11 34.12 10.44
N ARG A 564 -10.31 34.69 10.21
CA ARG A 564 -11.51 33.90 9.87
C ARG A 564 -11.35 33.14 8.54
N ALA A 565 -10.69 33.72 7.56
CA ALA A 565 -10.44 33.06 6.27
C ALA A 565 -9.49 31.87 6.42
N ILE A 566 -8.43 32.00 7.25
CA ILE A 566 -7.50 30.92 7.59
C ILE A 566 -8.22 29.80 8.35
N GLU A 567 -9.00 30.13 9.37
CA GLU A 567 -9.80 29.14 10.11
C GLU A 567 -10.76 28.39 9.19
N ASN A 568 -11.40 29.08 8.25
CA ASN A 568 -12.28 28.46 7.25
C ASN A 568 -11.53 27.62 6.21
N ALA A 569 -10.26 27.91 5.95
CA ALA A 569 -9.41 27.07 5.11
C ALA A 569 -9.02 25.78 5.85
N GLN A 570 -8.56 25.88 7.11
CA GLN A 570 -8.25 24.71 7.94
C GLN A 570 -9.47 23.80 8.12
N LYS A 571 -10.65 24.34 8.44
CA LYS A 571 -11.88 23.55 8.55
C LYS A 571 -12.24 22.80 7.26
N ARG A 572 -11.95 23.39 6.09
CA ARG A 572 -12.18 22.72 4.79
C ARG A 572 -11.19 21.59 4.55
N VAL A 573 -9.93 21.77 4.93
CA VAL A 573 -8.91 20.70 4.88
C VAL A 573 -9.26 19.57 5.84
N GLU A 574 -9.66 19.89 7.07
CA GLU A 574 -10.10 18.91 8.07
C GLU A 574 -11.32 18.11 7.57
N ALA A 575 -12.33 18.79 7.02
CA ALA A 575 -13.51 18.11 6.43
C ALA A 575 -13.13 17.22 5.25
N HIS A 576 -12.22 17.67 4.38
CA HIS A 576 -11.74 16.87 3.26
C HIS A 576 -10.96 15.63 3.74
N ASN A 577 -10.07 15.79 4.72
CA ASN A 577 -9.35 14.69 5.33
C ASN A 577 -10.29 13.70 6.04
N PHE A 578 -11.32 14.21 6.70
CA PHE A 578 -12.39 13.40 7.30
C PHE A 578 -13.13 12.58 6.24
N ASP A 579 -13.50 13.18 5.10
CA ASP A 579 -14.17 12.47 4.01
C ASP A 579 -13.27 11.37 3.41
N ILE A 580 -11.96 11.61 3.24
CA ILE A 580 -11.00 10.59 2.79
C ILE A 580 -10.98 9.41 3.77
N ARG A 581 -10.86 9.67 5.08
CA ARG A 581 -10.86 8.61 6.11
C ARG A 581 -12.17 7.85 6.15
N LYS A 582 -13.28 8.57 6.05
CA LYS A 582 -14.62 7.99 6.03
C LYS A 582 -14.79 7.06 4.84
N HIS A 583 -14.40 7.49 3.64
CA HIS A 583 -14.44 6.63 2.46
C HIS A 583 -13.54 5.42 2.62
N LEU A 584 -12.30 5.60 3.06
CA LEU A 584 -11.36 4.50 3.31
C LEU A 584 -11.94 3.46 4.30
N LEU A 585 -12.58 3.91 5.37
CA LEU A 585 -13.29 3.05 6.32
C LEU A 585 -14.50 2.35 5.69
N GLU A 586 -15.31 3.05 4.89
CA GLU A 586 -16.48 2.48 4.22
C GLU A 586 -16.11 1.32 3.28
N TYR A 587 -15.03 1.46 2.51
CA TYR A 587 -14.52 0.39 1.65
C TYR A 587 -13.92 -0.75 2.49
N ASP A 588 -13.15 -0.43 3.52
CA ASP A 588 -12.54 -1.45 4.38
C ASP A 588 -13.59 -2.19 5.23
N ASP A 589 -14.72 -1.59 5.60
CA ASP A 589 -15.81 -2.26 6.33
C ASP A 589 -16.40 -3.42 5.52
N VAL A 590 -16.41 -3.33 4.19
CA VAL A 590 -16.83 -4.43 3.30
C VAL A 590 -15.83 -5.58 3.39
N MET A 591 -14.55 -5.27 3.25
CA MET A 591 -13.47 -6.25 3.38
C MET A 591 -13.36 -6.82 4.79
N ASN A 592 -13.68 -6.04 5.82
CA ASN A 592 -13.59 -6.46 7.21
C ASN A 592 -14.58 -7.57 7.53
N LYS A 593 -15.82 -7.47 7.04
CA LYS A 593 -16.81 -8.54 7.19
C LYS A 593 -16.35 -9.84 6.53
N GLN A 594 -15.73 -9.75 5.36
CA GLN A 594 -15.18 -10.92 4.66
C GLN A 594 -14.00 -11.52 5.44
N ARG A 595 -13.10 -10.66 5.96
CA ARG A 595 -11.97 -11.07 6.81
C ARG A 595 -12.42 -11.77 8.08
N GLU A 596 -13.44 -11.25 8.78
CA GLU A 596 -13.94 -11.87 10.01
C GLU A 596 -14.39 -13.32 9.77
N VAL A 597 -15.05 -13.58 8.63
CA VAL A 597 -15.46 -14.93 8.24
C VAL A 597 -14.25 -15.81 7.91
N ILE A 598 -13.35 -15.34 7.04
CA ILE A 598 -12.18 -16.11 6.60
C ILE A 598 -11.19 -16.37 7.74
N TYR A 599 -10.85 -15.36 8.53
CA TYR A 599 -9.94 -15.49 9.67
C TYR A 599 -10.59 -16.30 10.80
N GLY A 600 -11.91 -16.17 11.00
CA GLY A 600 -12.66 -17.03 11.92
C GLY A 600 -12.57 -18.50 11.50
N GLN A 601 -12.82 -18.80 10.23
CA GLN A 601 -12.71 -20.15 9.67
C GLN A 601 -11.28 -20.68 9.77
N ARG A 602 -10.28 -19.89 9.36
CA ARG A 602 -8.86 -20.24 9.47
C ARG A 602 -8.47 -20.59 10.92
N LYS A 603 -8.94 -19.81 11.90
CA LYS A 603 -8.66 -20.06 13.32
C LYS A 603 -9.29 -21.37 13.82
N ARG A 604 -10.51 -21.70 13.39
CA ARG A 604 -11.15 -22.99 13.70
C ARG A 604 -10.35 -24.17 13.12
N VAL A 605 -9.92 -24.07 11.87
CA VAL A 605 -9.08 -25.07 11.20
C VAL A 605 -7.74 -25.23 11.93
N LEU A 606 -7.12 -24.12 12.39
CA LEU A 606 -5.87 -24.16 13.16
C LEU A 606 -6.02 -24.84 14.52
N ALA A 607 -7.16 -24.64 15.19
CA ALA A 607 -7.47 -25.20 16.51
C ALA A 607 -7.93 -26.67 16.46
N GLU A 608 -8.13 -27.25 15.28
CA GLU A 608 -8.61 -28.62 15.06
C GLU A 608 -9.99 -28.90 15.68
N GLU A 609 -10.79 -27.85 15.90
CA GLU A 609 -12.14 -27.97 16.47
C GLU A 609 -13.12 -28.45 15.38
N GLY A 610 -13.50 -29.73 15.42
CA GLY A 610 -14.64 -30.25 14.62
C GLY A 610 -14.39 -30.40 13.12
N LEU A 611 -13.14 -30.33 12.64
CA LEU A 611 -12.77 -30.43 11.21
C LEU A 611 -13.43 -31.60 10.45
N PRO A 612 -13.47 -32.84 10.99
CA PRO A 612 -14.08 -33.95 10.26
C PRO A 612 -15.59 -33.76 10.04
N GLN A 613 -16.28 -33.11 10.98
CA GLN A 613 -17.71 -32.82 10.87
C GLN A 613 -17.94 -31.74 9.82
N GLU A 614 -17.13 -30.67 9.82
CA GLU A 614 -17.20 -29.60 8.81
C GLU A 614 -16.94 -30.15 7.40
N ILE A 615 -15.96 -31.04 7.23
CA ILE A 615 -15.68 -31.67 5.92
C ILE A 615 -16.84 -32.57 5.48
N GLN A 616 -17.44 -33.35 6.39
CA GLN A 616 -18.60 -34.18 6.07
C GLN A 616 -19.84 -33.35 5.71
N GLU A 617 -20.05 -32.21 6.35
CA GLU A 617 -21.10 -31.25 6.00
C GLU A 617 -20.85 -30.67 4.60
N VAL A 618 -19.62 -30.25 4.29
CA VAL A 618 -19.23 -29.74 2.97
C VAL A 618 -19.40 -30.81 1.88
N ILE A 619 -19.00 -32.06 2.15
CA ILE A 619 -19.25 -33.19 1.22
C ILE A 619 -20.74 -33.38 0.98
N SER A 620 -21.57 -33.23 2.02
CA SER A 620 -23.01 -33.38 1.93
C SER A 620 -23.64 -32.27 1.06
N GLU A 621 -23.25 -31.02 1.32
CA GLU A 621 -23.69 -29.85 0.55
C GLU A 621 -23.28 -29.93 -0.93
N LEU A 622 -22.03 -30.31 -1.22
CA LEU A 622 -21.55 -30.45 -2.60
C LEU A 622 -22.23 -31.62 -3.32
N GLY A 623 -22.52 -32.71 -2.60
CA GLY A 623 -23.27 -33.85 -3.14
C GLY A 623 -24.70 -33.47 -3.53
N GLU A 624 -25.39 -32.68 -2.70
CA GLU A 624 -26.71 -32.12 -3.01
C GLU A 624 -26.65 -31.14 -4.19
N SER A 625 -25.71 -30.20 -4.16
CA SER A 625 -25.53 -29.20 -5.22
C SER A 625 -25.16 -29.80 -6.58
N ALA A 626 -24.51 -30.97 -6.61
CA ALA A 626 -24.22 -31.70 -7.85
C ALA A 626 -25.46 -32.36 -8.45
N VAL A 627 -26.44 -32.73 -7.62
CA VAL A 627 -27.67 -33.42 -8.05
C VAL A 627 -28.77 -32.43 -8.42
N ASP A 628 -28.86 -31.29 -7.73
CA ASP A 628 -29.90 -30.26 -7.91
C ASP A 628 -30.10 -29.75 -9.36
N PRO A 629 -29.06 -29.38 -10.12
CA PRO A 629 -29.24 -28.91 -11.50
C PRO A 629 -29.67 -30.01 -12.48
N ILE A 630 -29.66 -31.28 -12.05
CA ILE A 630 -29.92 -32.45 -12.89
C ILE A 630 -31.27 -33.07 -12.58
N ALA A 631 -31.65 -33.10 -11.29
CA ALA A 631 -32.89 -33.67 -10.78
C ALA A 631 -33.91 -32.56 -10.43
N ASP A 632 -34.42 -31.86 -11.44
CA ASP A 632 -35.54 -30.92 -11.27
C ASP A 632 -36.84 -31.72 -10.99
N GLU A 633 -37.68 -31.22 -10.06
CA GLU A 633 -38.93 -31.88 -9.62
C GLU A 633 -39.93 -32.12 -10.77
N LYS A 634 -39.75 -31.41 -11.88
CA LYS A 634 -40.61 -31.48 -13.07
C LYS A 634 -40.22 -32.55 -14.08
N THR A 635 -39.05 -33.17 -13.93
CA THR A 635 -38.52 -34.11 -14.92
C THR A 635 -38.53 -35.54 -14.39
N TYR A 636 -38.97 -36.49 -15.22
CA TYR A 636 -39.00 -37.90 -14.82
C TYR A 636 -37.57 -38.44 -14.65
N PRO A 637 -37.32 -39.37 -13.71
CA PRO A 637 -35.98 -39.95 -13.46
C PRO A 637 -35.31 -40.58 -14.68
N GLU A 638 -36.09 -40.99 -15.68
CA GLU A 638 -35.59 -41.55 -16.95
C GLU A 638 -35.00 -40.50 -17.89
N GLN A 639 -35.32 -39.21 -17.68
CA GLN A 639 -34.87 -38.06 -18.47
C GLN A 639 -33.74 -37.27 -17.80
N TRP A 640 -33.30 -37.69 -16.61
CA TRP A 640 -32.15 -37.06 -15.94
C TRP A 640 -30.85 -37.34 -16.69
N ASP A 641 -29.98 -36.34 -16.78
CA ASP A 641 -28.69 -36.46 -17.43
C ASP A 641 -27.64 -37.07 -16.48
N TYR A 642 -27.68 -38.40 -16.37
CA TYR A 642 -26.73 -39.17 -15.57
C TYR A 642 -25.28 -39.06 -16.07
N ARG A 643 -25.06 -38.67 -17.33
CA ARG A 643 -23.72 -38.46 -17.87
C ARG A 643 -23.11 -37.20 -17.27
N ARG A 644 -23.85 -36.09 -17.28
CA ARG A 644 -23.43 -34.83 -16.66
C ARG A 644 -23.26 -34.93 -15.14
N LEU A 645 -24.08 -35.77 -14.49
CA LEU A 645 -23.91 -36.09 -13.06
C LEU A 645 -22.56 -36.79 -12.83
N ASN A 646 -22.26 -37.81 -13.63
CA ASN A 646 -20.99 -38.54 -13.51
C ASN A 646 -19.77 -37.68 -13.82
N GLU A 647 -19.85 -36.76 -14.79
CA GLU A 647 -18.77 -35.80 -15.05
C GLU A 647 -18.55 -34.87 -13.86
N SER A 648 -19.63 -34.40 -13.22
CA SER A 648 -19.56 -33.56 -12.02
C SER A 648 -19.00 -34.31 -10.81
N LEU A 649 -19.42 -35.57 -10.60
CA LEU A 649 -18.90 -36.43 -9.53
C LEU A 649 -17.44 -36.83 -9.74
N MET A 650 -17.02 -37.09 -10.98
CA MET A 650 -15.63 -37.36 -11.30
C MET A 650 -14.74 -36.14 -11.05
N ARG A 651 -15.23 -34.93 -11.34
CA ARG A 651 -14.50 -33.68 -11.04
C ARG A 651 -14.37 -33.45 -9.53
N LEU A 652 -15.47 -33.55 -8.78
CA LEU A 652 -15.49 -33.20 -7.35
C LEU A 652 -14.91 -34.30 -6.45
N PHE A 653 -15.28 -35.56 -6.68
CA PHE A 653 -14.98 -36.67 -5.78
C PHE A 653 -14.06 -37.74 -6.39
N SER A 654 -13.63 -37.57 -7.65
CA SER A 654 -12.79 -38.55 -8.36
C SER A 654 -13.40 -39.96 -8.45
N PHE A 655 -14.74 -40.06 -8.40
CA PHE A 655 -15.47 -41.30 -8.64
C PHE A 655 -16.68 -41.08 -9.56
N GLY A 656 -17.03 -42.11 -10.33
CA GLY A 656 -18.23 -42.14 -11.16
C GLY A 656 -19.20 -43.22 -10.67
N LEU A 657 -20.50 -42.95 -10.78
CA LEU A 657 -21.55 -43.92 -10.50
C LEU A 657 -21.99 -44.60 -11.79
N SER A 658 -21.80 -45.91 -11.90
CA SER A 658 -22.36 -46.68 -13.02
C SER A 658 -23.83 -47.01 -12.75
N PHE A 659 -24.76 -46.40 -13.49
CA PHE A 659 -26.17 -46.77 -13.46
C PHE A 659 -26.44 -47.83 -14.55
N LYS A 660 -26.96 -49.00 -14.17
CA LYS A 660 -27.39 -50.03 -15.13
C LYS A 660 -28.84 -49.75 -15.58
N SER A 661 -29.16 -50.10 -16.83
CA SER A 661 -30.53 -50.01 -17.37
C SER A 661 -31.48 -50.89 -16.54
N GLY A 662 -32.28 -50.27 -15.67
CA GLY A 662 -33.19 -50.93 -14.74
C GLY A 662 -33.10 -50.43 -13.28
N ASP A 663 -32.00 -49.79 -12.88
CA ASP A 663 -31.84 -49.21 -11.52
C ASP A 663 -32.55 -47.84 -11.37
N THR A 664 -32.96 -47.22 -12.47
CA THR A 664 -33.48 -45.85 -12.54
C THR A 664 -35.01 -45.76 -12.47
N ALA A 665 -35.71 -46.90 -12.50
CA ALA A 665 -37.17 -46.94 -12.44
C ALA A 665 -37.65 -46.68 -11.00
N GLY A 666 -38.12 -45.46 -10.74
CA GLY A 666 -38.67 -45.06 -9.43
C GLY A 666 -37.68 -44.40 -8.46
N MET A 667 -36.49 -44.01 -8.92
CA MET A 667 -35.57 -43.22 -8.11
C MET A 667 -36.13 -41.82 -7.83
N THR A 668 -36.20 -41.44 -6.55
CA THR A 668 -36.52 -40.07 -6.13
C THR A 668 -35.23 -39.24 -6.00
N ARG A 669 -35.36 -37.90 -6.06
CA ARG A 669 -34.23 -36.98 -5.81
C ARG A 669 -33.50 -37.31 -4.51
N GLU A 670 -34.27 -37.55 -3.45
CA GLU A 670 -33.74 -37.92 -2.12
C GLU A 670 -32.94 -39.23 -2.16
N SER A 671 -33.42 -40.24 -2.89
CA SER A 671 -32.72 -41.52 -3.04
C SER A 671 -31.43 -41.40 -3.84
N LEU A 672 -31.39 -40.52 -4.85
CA LEU A 672 -30.18 -40.26 -5.64
C LEU A 672 -29.13 -39.52 -4.81
N VAL A 673 -29.53 -38.48 -4.07
CA VAL A 673 -28.64 -37.76 -3.14
C VAL A 673 -28.07 -38.73 -2.09
N GLU A 674 -28.90 -39.54 -1.44
CA GLU A 674 -28.44 -40.50 -0.43
C GLU A 674 -27.46 -41.53 -1.01
N LYS A 675 -27.67 -41.96 -2.25
CA LYS A 675 -26.74 -42.87 -2.96
C LYS A 675 -25.41 -42.18 -3.24
N VAL A 676 -25.40 -40.93 -3.71
CA VAL A 676 -24.14 -40.17 -3.90
C VAL A 676 -23.40 -39.99 -2.57
N LEU A 677 -24.11 -39.59 -1.52
CA LEU A 677 -23.53 -39.31 -0.21
C LEU A 677 -22.99 -40.55 0.48
N SER A 678 -23.69 -41.68 0.40
CA SER A 678 -23.19 -42.96 0.96
C SER A 678 -21.89 -43.40 0.29
N TYR A 679 -21.80 -43.33 -1.04
CA TYR A 679 -20.57 -43.65 -1.76
C TYR A 679 -19.42 -42.68 -1.42
N ALA A 680 -19.70 -41.38 -1.30
CA ALA A 680 -18.70 -40.39 -0.91
C ALA A 680 -18.17 -40.64 0.51
N ARG A 681 -19.07 -40.94 1.47
CA ARG A 681 -18.71 -41.29 2.86
C ARG A 681 -17.90 -42.58 2.94
N ASP A 682 -18.25 -43.59 2.15
CA ASP A 682 -17.51 -44.85 2.09
C ASP A 682 -16.07 -44.65 1.60
N ILE A 683 -15.87 -43.85 0.55
CA ILE A 683 -14.53 -43.54 0.02
C ILE A 683 -13.72 -42.75 1.05
N TYR A 684 -14.33 -41.74 1.67
CA TYR A 684 -13.67 -40.96 2.71
C TYR A 684 -13.26 -41.83 3.90
N SER A 685 -14.15 -42.71 4.37
CA SER A 685 -13.85 -43.65 5.48
C SER A 685 -12.74 -44.65 5.12
N ARG A 686 -12.67 -45.11 3.87
CA ARG A 686 -11.57 -45.96 3.39
C ARG A 686 -10.24 -45.21 3.40
N LYS A 687 -10.23 -43.95 2.95
CA LYS A 687 -9.03 -43.12 3.02
C LYS A 687 -8.58 -42.88 4.46
N GLU A 688 -9.50 -42.61 5.38
CA GLU A 688 -9.16 -42.46 6.80
C GLU A 688 -8.50 -43.73 7.37
N ALA A 689 -9.00 -44.91 6.98
CA ALA A 689 -8.41 -46.20 7.35
C ALA A 689 -7.02 -46.44 6.72
N GLU A 690 -6.78 -45.94 5.50
CA GLU A 690 -5.49 -46.06 4.81
C GLU A 690 -4.41 -45.15 5.40
N PHE A 691 -4.72 -43.88 5.67
CA PHE A 691 -3.73 -42.88 6.11
C PHE A 691 -3.46 -42.86 7.62
N SER A 692 -4.29 -43.53 8.44
CA SER A 692 -4.41 -43.35 9.91
C SER A 692 -5.08 -42.01 10.30
N SER A 693 -5.83 -42.00 11.40
CA SER A 693 -6.66 -40.85 11.81
C SER A 693 -5.86 -39.56 12.00
N ASP A 694 -4.64 -39.65 12.56
CA ASP A 694 -3.85 -38.46 12.89
C ASP A 694 -3.20 -37.84 11.64
N ALA A 695 -2.74 -38.66 10.70
CA ALA A 695 -2.19 -38.16 9.44
C ALA A 695 -3.30 -37.61 8.52
N MET A 696 -4.49 -38.22 8.53
CA MET A 696 -5.64 -37.70 7.79
C MET A 696 -6.04 -36.30 8.31
N ARG A 697 -6.10 -36.10 9.63
CA ARG A 697 -6.38 -34.78 10.23
C ARG A 697 -5.33 -33.74 9.88
N TYR A 698 -4.06 -34.11 9.91
CA TYR A 698 -2.98 -33.21 9.49
C TYR A 698 -3.13 -32.81 8.01
N LEU A 699 -3.47 -33.78 7.15
CA LEU A 699 -3.65 -33.57 5.72
C LEU A 699 -4.87 -32.69 5.43
N GLU A 700 -5.99 -32.92 6.11
CA GLU A 700 -7.18 -32.08 6.08
C GLU A 700 -6.84 -30.64 6.43
N LYS A 701 -6.19 -30.43 7.58
CA LYS A 701 -5.74 -29.12 8.04
C LYS A 701 -4.84 -28.44 7.02
N ALA A 702 -3.84 -29.14 6.50
CA ALA A 702 -2.87 -28.58 5.56
C ALA A 702 -3.54 -28.17 4.24
N ILE A 703 -4.38 -29.03 3.67
CA ILE A 703 -5.07 -28.76 2.40
C ILE A 703 -6.09 -27.63 2.56
N TYR A 704 -6.85 -27.62 3.65
CA TYR A 704 -7.86 -26.61 3.91
C TYR A 704 -7.20 -25.24 4.09
N LEU A 705 -6.16 -25.13 4.93
CA LEU A 705 -5.43 -23.87 5.16
C LEU A 705 -4.76 -23.37 3.89
N GLN A 706 -4.10 -24.25 3.12
CA GLN A 706 -3.46 -23.86 1.87
C GLN A 706 -4.48 -23.35 0.84
N THR A 707 -5.63 -24.02 0.72
CA THR A 707 -6.68 -23.63 -0.21
C THR A 707 -7.32 -22.30 0.18
N ILE A 708 -7.63 -22.09 1.47
CA ILE A 708 -8.06 -20.77 1.97
C ILE A 708 -7.02 -19.70 1.61
N ASP A 709 -5.74 -19.93 1.93
CA ASP A 709 -4.71 -18.91 1.76
C ASP A 709 -4.47 -18.52 0.31
N THR A 710 -4.46 -19.49 -0.61
CA THR A 710 -4.26 -19.20 -2.04
C THR A 710 -5.45 -18.43 -2.59
N LEU A 711 -6.66 -18.95 -2.42
CA LEU A 711 -7.86 -18.31 -2.97
C LEU A 711 -8.16 -16.95 -2.31
N TRP A 712 -7.85 -16.80 -1.02
CA TRP A 712 -7.99 -15.51 -0.34
C TRP A 712 -7.04 -14.45 -0.89
N LYS A 713 -5.78 -14.81 -1.21
CA LYS A 713 -4.84 -13.87 -1.84
C LYS A 713 -5.32 -13.43 -3.22
N GLU A 714 -5.80 -14.37 -4.03
CA GLU A 714 -6.38 -14.06 -5.35
C GLU A 714 -7.59 -13.13 -5.22
N HIS A 715 -8.45 -13.38 -4.22
CA HIS A 715 -9.59 -12.52 -3.92
C HIS A 715 -9.16 -11.12 -3.48
N LEU A 716 -8.14 -10.99 -2.64
CA LEU A 716 -7.60 -9.67 -2.25
C LEU A 716 -7.13 -8.88 -3.47
N LEU A 717 -6.40 -9.52 -4.38
CA LEU A 717 -5.95 -8.90 -5.63
C LEU A 717 -7.13 -8.46 -6.50
N ALA A 718 -8.13 -9.34 -6.66
CA ALA A 718 -9.33 -9.02 -7.44
C ALA A 718 -10.13 -7.87 -6.82
N MET A 719 -10.19 -7.79 -5.49
CA MET A 719 -10.84 -6.70 -4.76
C MET A 719 -10.08 -5.37 -4.87
N ASP A 720 -8.75 -5.39 -4.94
CA ASP A 720 -7.93 -4.21 -5.21
C ASP A 720 -8.22 -3.66 -6.62
N HIS A 721 -8.25 -4.53 -7.64
CA HIS A 721 -8.64 -4.14 -9.00
C HIS A 721 -10.07 -3.60 -9.09
N LEU A 722 -11.01 -4.25 -8.40
CA LEU A 722 -12.40 -3.78 -8.34
C LEU A 722 -12.47 -2.37 -7.74
N LYS A 723 -11.72 -2.12 -6.67
CA LYS A 723 -11.69 -0.82 -5.99
C LYS A 723 -11.13 0.29 -6.90
N GLU A 724 -10.09 0.02 -7.69
CA GLU A 724 -9.55 0.97 -8.66
C GLU A 724 -10.53 1.25 -9.80
N GLY A 725 -11.21 0.20 -10.32
CA GLY A 725 -12.13 0.32 -11.45
C GLY A 725 -13.49 0.96 -11.11
N ILE A 726 -13.98 0.83 -9.87
CA ILE A 726 -15.34 1.25 -9.52
C ILE A 726 -15.53 2.77 -9.49
N GLY A 727 -14.45 3.53 -9.31
CA GLY A 727 -14.48 5.00 -9.34
C GLY A 727 -15.02 5.54 -10.67
N LEU A 728 -14.74 4.85 -11.78
CA LEU A 728 -15.21 5.21 -13.12
C LEU A 728 -16.72 4.96 -13.33
N ARG A 729 -17.37 4.20 -12.44
CA ARG A 729 -18.83 3.97 -12.52
C ARG A 729 -19.65 5.09 -11.87
N GLY A 730 -19.01 5.97 -11.10
CA GLY A 730 -19.63 7.17 -10.53
C GLY A 730 -20.18 8.15 -11.58
N TYR A 731 -19.68 8.09 -12.82
CA TYR A 731 -20.20 8.86 -13.95
C TYR A 731 -21.65 8.47 -14.34
N GLY A 732 -22.11 7.27 -13.97
CA GLY A 732 -23.45 6.75 -14.26
C GLY A 732 -24.54 7.10 -13.24
N GLN A 733 -24.32 8.08 -12.35
CA GLN A 733 -25.23 8.46 -11.24
C GLN A 733 -25.54 7.33 -10.24
N ARG A 734 -24.80 6.22 -10.26
CA ARG A 734 -24.89 5.16 -9.24
C ARG A 734 -23.83 5.38 -8.16
N ASN A 735 -24.15 5.00 -6.93
CA ASN A 735 -23.20 5.13 -5.82
C ASN A 735 -22.11 4.04 -5.95
N PRO A 736 -20.83 4.40 -6.14
CA PRO A 736 -19.74 3.43 -6.32
C PRO A 736 -19.59 2.45 -5.15
N LEU A 737 -19.86 2.89 -3.92
CA LEU A 737 -19.75 2.03 -2.74
C LEU A 737 -20.78 0.91 -2.74
N GLN A 738 -22.01 1.17 -3.22
CA GLN A 738 -23.05 0.15 -3.27
C GLN A 738 -22.77 -0.91 -4.32
N GLU A 739 -22.26 -0.50 -5.49
CA GLU A 739 -21.83 -1.42 -6.53
C GLU A 739 -20.61 -2.24 -6.05
N TYR A 740 -19.67 -1.61 -5.35
CA TYR A 740 -18.53 -2.32 -4.73
C TYR A 740 -18.98 -3.36 -3.71
N GLN A 741 -19.95 -3.02 -2.85
CA GLN A 741 -20.54 -3.96 -1.90
C GLN A 741 -21.21 -5.14 -2.58
N LYS A 742 -21.96 -4.88 -3.66
CA LYS A 742 -22.71 -5.91 -4.38
C LYS A 742 -21.77 -6.86 -5.11
N GLU A 743 -20.85 -6.33 -5.93
CA GLU A 743 -19.90 -7.14 -6.68
C GLU A 743 -18.91 -7.85 -5.74
N GLY A 744 -18.40 -7.13 -4.74
CA GLY A 744 -17.51 -7.72 -3.73
C GLY A 744 -18.17 -8.83 -2.91
N TYR A 745 -19.46 -8.73 -2.60
CA TYR A 745 -20.20 -9.81 -1.94
C TYR A 745 -20.40 -11.01 -2.87
N GLN A 746 -20.74 -10.78 -4.13
CA GLN A 746 -20.89 -11.86 -5.11
C GLN A 746 -19.56 -12.64 -5.28
N MET A 747 -18.45 -11.92 -5.50
CA MET A 747 -17.12 -12.52 -5.58
C MET A 747 -16.75 -13.30 -4.32
N PHE A 748 -17.15 -12.79 -3.15
CA PHE A 748 -16.92 -13.47 -1.88
C PHE A 748 -17.74 -14.77 -1.73
N MET A 749 -19.00 -14.79 -2.16
CA MET A 749 -19.81 -16.01 -2.14
C MET A 749 -19.25 -17.07 -3.11
N GLU A 750 -18.80 -16.63 -4.30
CA GLU A 750 -18.10 -17.48 -5.26
C GLU A 750 -16.78 -18.02 -4.69
N LEU A 751 -16.02 -17.19 -3.96
CA LEU A 751 -14.82 -17.60 -3.24
C LEU A 751 -15.12 -18.70 -2.21
N ILE A 752 -16.11 -18.52 -1.33
CA ILE A 752 -16.46 -19.50 -0.29
C ILE A 752 -16.85 -20.84 -0.94
N GLN A 753 -17.61 -20.78 -2.03
CA GLN A 753 -17.98 -21.98 -2.77
C GLN A 753 -16.76 -22.67 -3.39
N ARG A 754 -15.85 -21.91 -4.02
CA ARG A 754 -14.58 -22.44 -4.55
C ARG A 754 -13.70 -23.07 -3.48
N ILE A 755 -13.60 -22.45 -2.30
CA ILE A 755 -12.84 -23.02 -1.17
C ILE A 755 -13.38 -24.41 -0.81
N LYS A 756 -14.70 -24.56 -0.72
CA LYS A 756 -15.35 -25.85 -0.43
C LYS A 756 -15.04 -26.89 -1.52
N GLU A 757 -15.26 -26.52 -2.78
CA GLU A 757 -15.05 -27.40 -3.93
C GLU A 757 -13.59 -27.86 -4.06
N GLU A 758 -12.64 -26.93 -4.03
CA GLU A 758 -11.22 -27.23 -4.23
C GLU A 758 -10.63 -28.00 -3.04
N THR A 759 -11.13 -27.76 -1.82
CA THR A 759 -10.72 -28.53 -0.64
C THR A 759 -11.13 -29.99 -0.78
N VAL A 760 -12.40 -30.26 -1.15
CA VAL A 760 -12.89 -31.62 -1.36
C VAL A 760 -12.19 -32.27 -2.55
N GLU A 761 -12.05 -31.57 -3.68
CA GLU A 761 -11.34 -32.09 -4.85
C GLU A 761 -9.92 -32.54 -4.48
N LYS A 762 -9.15 -31.69 -3.80
CA LYS A 762 -7.79 -32.04 -3.36
C LYS A 762 -7.79 -33.23 -2.41
N LEU A 763 -8.68 -33.27 -1.42
CA LEU A 763 -8.78 -34.39 -0.48
C LEU A 763 -9.08 -35.73 -1.18
N PHE A 764 -9.98 -35.73 -2.17
CA PHE A 764 -10.33 -36.93 -2.93
C PHE A 764 -9.27 -37.30 -3.98
N ARG A 765 -8.49 -36.34 -4.49
CA ARG A 765 -7.40 -36.59 -5.45
C ARG A 765 -6.09 -37.04 -4.81
N VAL A 766 -5.84 -36.71 -3.54
CA VAL A 766 -4.60 -37.11 -2.84
C VAL A 766 -4.47 -38.64 -2.80
N GLN A 767 -3.33 -39.12 -3.30
CA GLN A 767 -2.86 -40.50 -3.22
C GLN A 767 -1.58 -40.52 -2.38
N MET A 768 -1.32 -41.61 -1.64
CA MET A 768 -0.10 -41.73 -0.83
C MET A 768 1.17 -41.61 -1.69
N ALA A 769 1.88 -40.49 -1.56
CA ALA A 769 3.31 -40.42 -1.84
C ALA A 769 4.07 -40.70 -0.54
N ARG A 770 5.20 -41.43 -0.64
CA ARG A 770 5.99 -41.89 0.51
C ARG A 770 6.37 -40.73 1.45
N PRO A 771 6.46 -40.96 2.78
CA PRO A 771 6.60 -39.92 3.81
C PRO A 771 7.85 -39.01 3.73
N ALA A 772 8.75 -39.20 2.78
CA ALA A 772 9.97 -38.39 2.62
C ALA A 772 9.74 -36.98 2.01
N GLU A 773 8.53 -36.67 1.53
CA GLU A 773 8.23 -35.37 0.93
C GLU A 773 7.65 -34.34 1.93
N VAL A 774 7.11 -34.79 3.06
CA VAL A 774 6.42 -33.91 4.04
C VAL A 774 7.39 -32.93 4.70
N ASP A 775 8.61 -33.35 5.02
CA ASP A 775 9.66 -32.48 5.61
C ASP A 775 10.20 -31.42 4.62
N ARG A 776 10.01 -31.60 3.30
CA ARG A 776 10.44 -30.59 2.30
C ARG A 776 9.48 -29.41 2.17
N PHE A 777 8.22 -29.57 2.56
CA PHE A 777 7.23 -28.49 2.53
C PHE A 777 7.49 -27.42 3.59
N GLU A 778 8.09 -27.79 4.73
CA GLU A 778 8.40 -26.86 5.83
C GLU A 778 9.61 -25.96 5.53
N ALA A 779 10.60 -26.45 4.79
CA ALA A 779 11.89 -25.77 4.63
C ALA A 779 11.93 -24.63 3.59
N LYS A 780 10.85 -24.39 2.82
CA LYS A 780 10.91 -23.55 1.61
C LYS A 780 10.21 -22.18 1.65
N LYS A 781 9.73 -21.69 2.80
CA LYS A 781 8.82 -20.51 2.83
C LYS A 781 9.25 -19.30 3.68
N GLU A 782 10.51 -19.14 4.06
CA GLU A 782 10.98 -17.84 4.57
C GLU A 782 11.46 -16.94 3.42
N LYS A 783 10.53 -16.43 2.61
CA LYS A 783 10.82 -15.29 1.72
C LYS A 783 10.67 -13.97 2.50
N PRO A 784 11.50 -12.95 2.22
CA PRO A 784 11.40 -11.67 2.92
C PRO A 784 10.08 -10.95 2.58
N LEU A 785 9.20 -10.79 3.58
CA LEU A 785 7.99 -9.98 3.47
C LEU A 785 8.33 -8.47 3.51
N VAL A 786 7.62 -7.66 2.73
CA VAL A 786 7.73 -6.20 2.77
C VAL A 786 6.53 -5.63 3.51
N LEU A 787 6.81 -4.96 4.63
CA LEU A 787 5.81 -4.20 5.38
C LEU A 787 5.73 -2.81 4.75
N SER A 788 4.56 -2.43 4.25
CA SER A 788 4.36 -1.13 3.63
C SER A 788 3.27 -0.35 4.35
N ARG A 789 3.51 0.95 4.52
CA ARG A 789 2.51 1.93 4.93
C ARG A 789 2.30 2.84 3.72
N GLY A 790 1.06 2.97 3.24
CA GLY A 790 0.77 3.77 2.05
C GLY A 790 1.15 5.23 2.25
N GLY A 791 2.35 5.65 1.83
CA GLY A 791 2.73 7.06 1.77
C GLY A 791 4.16 7.46 2.12
N GLU A 792 4.99 6.66 2.81
CA GLU A 792 6.34 7.08 3.19
C GLU A 792 7.42 5.98 3.13
N GLU A 793 8.64 6.45 2.92
CA GLU A 793 9.87 5.85 2.38
C GLU A 793 10.23 4.42 2.80
N ALA A 794 10.58 3.62 1.79
CA ALA A 794 11.42 2.45 1.93
C ALA A 794 12.81 2.89 2.43
N ALA A 795 13.05 2.78 3.73
CA ALA A 795 14.35 3.00 4.32
C ALA A 795 15.40 2.09 3.63
N GLU A 796 16.42 2.72 3.03
CA GLU A 796 17.60 2.05 2.51
C GLU A 796 18.19 1.12 3.59
N LYS A 797 18.10 -0.20 3.38
CA LYS A 797 18.84 -1.16 4.18
C LYS A 797 20.32 -0.97 3.89
N GLN A 798 21.03 -0.24 4.74
CA GLN A 798 22.49 -0.35 4.83
C GLN A 798 22.87 -1.81 5.00
N ALA A 799 23.68 -2.34 4.07
CA ALA A 799 24.21 -3.68 4.13
C ALA A 799 24.91 -3.90 5.47
N GLN A 800 24.41 -4.84 6.28
CA GLN A 800 25.08 -5.24 7.52
C GLN A 800 26.48 -5.78 7.17
N PRO A 801 27.54 -5.35 7.86
CA PRO A 801 28.86 -5.91 7.64
C PRO A 801 28.86 -7.38 8.07
N VAL A 802 29.14 -8.27 7.13
CA VAL A 802 29.27 -9.71 7.38
C VAL A 802 30.33 -9.94 8.46
N LYS A 803 29.91 -10.30 9.68
CA LYS A 803 30.82 -10.78 10.72
C LYS A 803 31.35 -12.14 10.29
N ARG A 804 32.61 -12.20 9.87
CA ARG A 804 33.32 -13.45 9.61
C ARG A 804 33.45 -14.25 10.91
N GLU A 805 32.97 -15.48 10.92
CA GLU A 805 33.12 -16.43 12.04
C GLU A 805 34.57 -16.88 12.26
N THR A 806 35.45 -16.68 11.28
CA THR A 806 36.85 -17.12 11.33
C THR A 806 37.83 -15.95 11.27
N ARG A 807 38.86 -16.00 12.13
CA ARG A 807 39.97 -15.03 12.16
C ARG A 807 40.65 -14.95 10.80
N LYS A 808 40.74 -13.75 10.24
CA LYS A 808 41.46 -13.49 8.97
C LYS A 808 42.94 -13.83 9.15
N VAL A 809 43.42 -14.86 8.44
CA VAL A 809 44.82 -15.29 8.47
C VAL A 809 45.70 -14.18 7.91
N GLY A 810 46.69 -13.75 8.70
CA GLY A 810 47.60 -12.68 8.33
C GLY A 810 48.49 -13.06 7.15
N ARG A 811 48.85 -12.10 6.28
CA ARG A 811 49.70 -12.34 5.08
C ARG A 811 51.01 -13.09 5.37
N ASN A 812 51.55 -12.95 6.58
CA ASN A 812 52.80 -13.58 7.01
C ASN A 812 52.60 -14.80 7.94
N GLU A 813 51.37 -15.15 8.30
CA GLU A 813 51.04 -16.33 9.11
C GLU A 813 51.14 -17.61 8.25
N PRO A 814 51.41 -18.78 8.87
CA PRO A 814 51.43 -20.06 8.18
C PRO A 814 50.09 -20.35 7.50
N CYS A 815 50.14 -20.86 6.27
CA CYS A 815 48.96 -21.09 5.46
C CYS A 815 48.12 -22.26 6.00
N PRO A 816 46.78 -22.13 6.11
CA PRO A 816 45.91 -23.16 6.68
C PRO A 816 45.89 -24.49 5.91
N CYS A 817 46.35 -24.51 4.67
CA CYS A 817 46.41 -25.72 3.84
C CYS A 817 47.52 -26.72 4.23
N GLY A 818 48.22 -26.48 5.35
CA GLY A 818 49.26 -27.39 5.85
C GLY A 818 50.59 -27.36 5.06
N SER A 819 50.74 -26.43 4.11
CA SER A 819 51.92 -26.38 3.21
C SER A 819 53.22 -25.87 3.86
N GLY A 820 53.20 -25.47 5.13
CA GLY A 820 54.34 -24.90 5.85
C GLY A 820 54.82 -23.52 5.35
N LYS A 821 54.21 -22.97 4.29
CA LYS A 821 54.56 -21.66 3.71
C LYS A 821 53.69 -20.54 4.28
N LYS A 822 54.19 -19.29 4.28
CA LYS A 822 53.41 -18.10 4.65
C LYS A 822 52.23 -17.92 3.68
N TYR A 823 51.06 -17.49 4.17
CA TYR A 823 49.82 -17.36 3.40
C TYR A 823 49.98 -16.64 2.06
N LYS A 824 50.71 -15.51 2.03
CA LYS A 824 51.00 -14.74 0.80
C LYS A 824 51.80 -15.49 -0.29
N LYS A 825 52.45 -16.60 0.06
CA LYS A 825 53.23 -17.43 -0.88
C LYS A 825 52.51 -18.75 -1.23
N CYS A 826 51.28 -18.94 -0.76
CA CYS A 826 50.47 -20.14 -0.99
C CYS A 826 49.03 -19.76 -1.40
N CYS A 827 48.02 -19.98 -0.54
CA CYS A 827 46.61 -19.73 -0.87
C CYS A 827 46.24 -18.24 -0.98
N GLY A 828 47.13 -17.33 -0.60
CA GLY A 828 46.96 -15.89 -0.77
C GLY A 828 47.64 -15.29 -1.99
N LYS A 829 48.00 -16.12 -2.99
CA LYS A 829 48.44 -15.68 -4.33
C LYS A 829 47.25 -15.30 -5.21
#